data_AF-A0A2M8B6M5-F1
#
_entry.id   AF-A0A2M8B6M5-F1
#
_cell.length_a   1.000
_cell.length_b   1.000
_cell.length_c   1.000
_cell.angle_alpha   90.00
_cell.angle_beta   90.00
_cell.angle_gamma   90.00
#
_symmetry.space_group_name_H-M   'P 1'
#
loop_
_entity.id
_entity.type
_entity.pdbx_description
1 polymer ?
#
loop_
_entity_poly.entity_id
_entity_poly.type
_entity_poly.pdbx_seq_one_letter_code
_entity_poly.pdbx_strand_id
1 'polypeptide(L)'
;MKFGVAVFLLLVGPLVVGCDEGTTKPDAVLTETEVSTTDAQEVSDEVSDVDQELDLATGCAQTGCIQPWEVCNNVTDLCVKTYRCLEEGAACVLASRHLPGLACVPDGEGGNTCVATCDSLEMCDGNEFCVPERFGDIFGSCTPANCESYWDGKCGSGAICLGYSDEDLSRVCLPLADSPLPQGATCHSLLECENGLLCIFGTCEVACDPSGARPCSSGLFCQTTDLHAPFDVGVCTPYDCEPFATVSSCAAGEKCNPAGIDATANVVRGRCESAGAKGEGGSCTRNSQCGMDLQCLAGTCQSVTLCDVTASGGEGACPVGEACHETASKLLGFCVPADCDVFQGTCPAQEQCVMDWFYRDPVRGRVVGECRPSTGSLGEGESCLEHTDCDSGLSCTEGVCRTLCDLAPAGGEGACAAGHSCLPLFGPNVSVGLCELNECAPMAANSCPSGEMCELIDVFIGEQESMLMGACVPEGSAGVGEPCAGWASGDCASGLLCMSDSDNRKSCWSMCDPRDPTSCASSQKCFPMADTNDIGYCNEVCTPYSGDECPAGTQCIPDFEDRSFGTCFVTGSKTLGDACTGTTQCQAGLVCAGVCEIMCDTVATTLAEGACVSGFECAAYDTEDGPLSFGACRPSCIAGDPSTCSEGFVCRPPEMSAGASGDHCVEMTLPTACTTQWALCGDGLAACADQDGNNVLECVDLCLESRGPMLQVGHPDCSNVNNICVPSVTPGLGYCY
;
A
#
# COMPACT_ATOMS: atom_id res chain seq x y z
N MET A 1 48.37 31.76 -10.88
CA MET A 1 49.21 32.90 -11.34
C MET A 1 48.30 34.06 -11.70
N LYS A 2 48.75 35.32 -11.54
CA LYS A 2 48.11 36.60 -11.95
C LYS A 2 46.71 36.92 -11.38
N PHE A 3 46.52 38.22 -11.14
CA PHE A 3 45.35 38.86 -10.53
C PHE A 3 44.19 39.11 -11.51
N GLY A 4 42.99 39.29 -10.96
CA GLY A 4 41.89 40.08 -11.52
C GLY A 4 40.94 40.54 -10.40
N VAL A 5 40.65 41.84 -10.30
CA VAL A 5 39.79 42.43 -9.26
C VAL A 5 38.93 43.54 -9.87
N ALA A 6 37.62 43.54 -9.56
CA ALA A 6 36.76 44.71 -9.68
C ALA A 6 35.62 44.64 -8.66
N VAL A 7 35.28 45.79 -8.06
CA VAL A 7 34.12 45.99 -7.18
C VAL A 7 33.38 47.20 -7.72
N PHE A 8 32.04 47.17 -7.74
CA PHE A 8 31.26 48.41 -7.69
C PHE A 8 29.98 48.22 -6.87
N LEU A 9 29.61 49.28 -6.17
CA LEU A 9 28.54 49.34 -5.17
C LEU A 9 27.88 50.70 -5.33
N LEU A 10 26.55 50.77 -5.44
CA LEU A 10 25.85 52.06 -5.54
C LEU A 10 24.42 52.00 -4.96
N LEU A 11 24.18 52.85 -3.96
CA LEU A 11 22.88 53.17 -3.37
C LEU A 11 22.43 54.55 -3.87
N VAL A 12 21.18 54.70 -4.30
CA VAL A 12 20.42 55.96 -4.23
C VAL A 12 18.94 55.62 -3.96
N GLY A 13 18.27 56.43 -3.13
CA GLY A 13 16.86 56.25 -2.75
C GLY A 13 15.85 57.05 -3.60
N PRO A 14 14.57 57.11 -3.15
CA PRO A 14 13.44 57.60 -3.94
C PRO A 14 13.22 59.13 -3.90
N LEU A 15 12.30 59.63 -4.74
CA LEU A 15 11.83 61.02 -4.72
C LEU A 15 10.34 61.12 -5.11
N VAL A 16 9.62 62.04 -4.47
CA VAL A 16 8.15 62.21 -4.53
C VAL A 16 7.77 63.55 -5.18
N VAL A 17 6.72 63.57 -6.01
CA VAL A 17 6.03 64.80 -6.48
C VAL A 17 4.53 64.55 -6.67
N GLY A 18 3.67 65.40 -6.10
CA GLY A 18 2.28 65.65 -6.53
C GLY A 18 2.18 67.07 -7.16
N CYS A 19 1.03 67.60 -7.62
CA CYS A 19 -0.38 67.26 -7.44
C CYS A 19 -1.11 67.28 -8.83
N ASP A 20 -2.40 67.54 -9.09
CA ASP A 20 -3.36 68.45 -8.42
C ASP A 20 -4.87 68.22 -8.77
N GLU A 21 -5.73 69.03 -8.13
CA GLU A 21 -7.22 69.12 -8.12
C GLU A 21 -8.00 68.95 -9.47
N GLY A 22 -9.30 68.61 -9.50
CA GLY A 22 -10.24 68.22 -8.42
C GLY A 22 -11.74 68.50 -8.69
N THR A 23 -12.63 68.01 -7.81
CA THR A 23 -14.09 68.33 -7.66
C THR A 23 -15.08 67.82 -8.75
N THR A 24 -16.39 67.58 -8.52
CA THR A 24 -17.32 67.92 -7.40
C THR A 24 -18.22 66.76 -6.92
N LYS A 25 -18.63 66.82 -5.63
CA LYS A 25 -19.74 66.08 -4.98
C LYS A 25 -21.14 66.56 -5.46
N PRO A 26 -22.32 66.00 -5.06
CA PRO A 26 -22.81 65.66 -3.69
C PRO A 26 -23.46 64.24 -3.59
N ASP A 27 -24.29 63.81 -2.62
CA ASP A 27 -24.30 63.69 -1.13
C ASP A 27 -25.56 62.82 -0.76
N ALA A 28 -25.76 62.13 0.37
CA ALA A 28 -24.99 61.67 1.56
C ALA A 28 -25.91 60.64 2.32
N VAL A 29 -25.93 60.61 3.67
CA VAL A 29 -26.97 60.00 4.57
C VAL A 29 -26.92 58.45 4.68
N LEU A 30 -26.89 57.77 5.85
CA LEU A 30 -26.83 58.19 7.27
C LEU A 30 -26.32 57.05 8.21
N THR A 31 -25.76 57.43 9.38
CA THR A 31 -25.60 56.66 10.66
C THR A 31 -24.85 55.33 10.71
N GLU A 32 -23.79 55.32 11.52
CA GLU A 32 -23.31 54.16 12.29
C GLU A 32 -24.09 54.03 13.61
N THR A 33 -24.05 52.87 14.28
CA THR A 33 -24.42 52.69 15.70
C THR A 33 -23.66 51.47 16.25
N GLU A 34 -22.94 51.66 17.36
CA GLU A 34 -22.24 50.59 18.09
C GLU A 34 -23.23 49.69 18.87
N VAL A 35 -22.83 48.46 19.24
CA VAL A 35 -22.83 48.03 20.65
C VAL A 35 -22.12 46.67 20.85
N SER A 36 -21.47 46.57 22.01
CA SER A 36 -20.79 45.41 22.62
C SER A 36 -21.53 44.06 22.54
N THR A 37 -20.77 42.98 22.46
CA THR A 37 -21.20 41.62 22.86
C THR A 37 -20.96 41.39 24.36
N THR A 38 -21.88 40.69 25.03
CA THR A 38 -21.75 40.12 26.38
C THR A 38 -22.83 39.03 26.54
N ASP A 39 -22.55 37.96 27.28
CA ASP A 39 -23.39 36.74 27.34
C ASP A 39 -24.76 36.90 28.00
N ALA A 40 -25.76 36.16 27.50
CA ALA A 40 -26.96 35.78 28.26
C ALA A 40 -27.59 34.46 27.75
N GLN A 41 -27.91 33.60 28.71
CA GLN A 41 -28.38 32.20 28.67
C GLN A 41 -29.79 31.93 28.10
N GLU A 42 -30.07 30.63 27.90
CA GLU A 42 -31.36 29.90 28.04
C GLU A 42 -32.35 29.70 26.86
N VAL A 43 -33.19 28.66 27.02
CA VAL A 43 -34.27 28.14 26.14
C VAL A 43 -33.74 27.44 24.86
N SER A 44 -33.53 26.11 24.79
CA SER A 44 -34.46 24.96 24.88
C SER A 44 -35.53 24.89 23.79
N ASP A 45 -35.58 23.80 23.03
CA ASP A 45 -36.84 23.16 22.62
C ASP A 45 -36.59 21.72 22.08
N GLU A 46 -37.68 21.01 21.85
CA GLU A 46 -37.80 19.56 21.76
C GLU A 46 -37.30 18.96 20.43
N VAL A 47 -36.77 17.72 20.50
CA VAL A 47 -36.82 16.76 19.39
C VAL A 47 -37.38 15.45 19.96
N SER A 48 -38.51 14.99 19.43
CA SER A 48 -39.15 13.75 19.84
C SER A 48 -39.11 12.69 18.73
N ASP A 49 -39.35 11.44 19.15
CA ASP A 49 -39.95 10.36 18.38
C ASP A 49 -39.32 9.96 17.03
N VAL A 50 -38.40 8.99 17.09
CA VAL A 50 -38.42 7.87 16.13
C VAL A 50 -38.45 6.57 16.93
N ASP A 51 -39.64 5.98 17.05
CA ASP A 51 -39.78 4.61 17.55
C ASP A 51 -39.23 3.60 16.52
N GLN A 52 -38.37 2.70 16.97
CA GLN A 52 -38.22 1.38 16.38
C GLN A 52 -38.25 0.32 17.49
N GLU A 53 -39.35 -0.44 17.54
CA GLU A 53 -39.43 -1.65 18.35
C GLU A 53 -38.43 -2.69 17.80
N LEU A 54 -37.53 -3.19 18.66
CA LEU A 54 -36.81 -4.44 18.42
C LEU A 54 -37.08 -5.40 19.58
N ASP A 55 -37.89 -6.42 19.31
CA ASP A 55 -38.42 -7.35 20.32
C ASP A 55 -37.39 -8.44 20.68
N LEU A 56 -36.79 -8.34 21.86
CA LEU A 56 -35.85 -9.33 22.41
C LEU A 56 -36.07 -9.60 23.89
N ALA A 57 -36.97 -10.55 24.19
CA ALA A 57 -36.80 -11.45 25.33
C ALA A 57 -35.82 -12.58 24.94
N THR A 58 -34.95 -13.11 25.81
CA THR A 58 -35.08 -13.25 27.26
C THR A 58 -33.71 -13.19 27.92
N GLY A 59 -33.49 -12.27 28.87
CA GLY A 59 -32.23 -12.15 29.61
C GLY A 59 -32.12 -13.05 30.85
N CYS A 60 -30.91 -13.20 31.36
CA CYS A 60 -30.55 -14.10 32.46
C CYS A 60 -31.19 -13.65 33.79
N ALA A 61 -31.97 -14.55 34.40
CA ALA A 61 -32.63 -14.27 35.67
C ALA A 61 -31.59 -14.16 36.81
N GLN A 62 -31.75 -13.15 37.68
CA GLN A 62 -30.82 -12.78 38.78
C GLN A 62 -30.36 -13.92 39.71
N THR A 63 -31.03 -15.07 39.70
CA THR A 63 -30.66 -16.29 40.44
C THR A 63 -29.55 -17.12 39.78
N GLY A 64 -29.02 -16.70 38.61
CA GLY A 64 -28.05 -17.47 37.82
C GLY A 64 -26.58 -17.42 38.29
N CYS A 65 -26.14 -16.32 38.91
CA CYS A 65 -24.75 -16.18 39.35
C CYS A 65 -24.49 -17.01 40.62
N ILE A 66 -23.42 -17.81 40.61
CA ILE A 66 -23.25 -18.92 41.56
C ILE A 66 -22.40 -18.50 42.77
N GLN A 67 -21.46 -17.57 42.58
CA GLN A 67 -20.61 -17.07 43.68
C GLN A 67 -21.22 -15.82 44.34
N PRO A 68 -21.05 -15.63 45.66
CA PRO A 68 -21.60 -14.48 46.39
C PRO A 68 -20.92 -13.13 46.08
N TRP A 69 -19.94 -13.11 45.18
CA TRP A 69 -19.22 -11.94 44.67
C TRP A 69 -19.45 -11.69 43.17
N GLU A 70 -20.47 -12.32 42.59
CA GLU A 70 -20.85 -12.16 41.18
C GLU A 70 -22.19 -11.42 41.04
N VAL A 71 -22.30 -10.56 40.03
CA VAL A 71 -23.54 -9.84 39.68
C VAL A 71 -23.81 -9.97 38.18
N CYS A 72 -25.06 -10.21 37.81
CA CYS A 72 -25.48 -10.31 36.41
C CYS A 72 -25.45 -8.91 35.74
N ASN A 73 -24.80 -8.80 34.58
CA ASN A 73 -24.80 -7.60 33.77
C ASN A 73 -26.02 -7.60 32.82
N ASN A 74 -27.03 -6.80 33.11
CA ASN A 74 -28.27 -6.71 32.33
C ASN A 74 -28.11 -6.24 30.87
N VAL A 75 -26.91 -5.87 30.42
CA VAL A 75 -26.62 -5.47 29.02
C VAL A 75 -25.88 -6.57 28.24
N THR A 76 -25.09 -7.40 28.91
CA THR A 76 -24.26 -8.46 28.25
C THR A 76 -24.63 -9.88 28.70
N ASP A 77 -25.56 -10.03 29.64
CA ASP A 77 -26.08 -11.29 30.19
C ASP A 77 -25.06 -12.20 30.90
N LEU A 78 -23.88 -11.65 31.24
CA LEU A 78 -22.79 -12.35 31.93
C LEU A 78 -22.70 -11.98 33.42
N CYS A 79 -22.28 -12.94 34.25
CA CYS A 79 -21.97 -12.73 35.66
C CYS A 79 -20.54 -12.20 35.84
N VAL A 80 -20.38 -11.06 36.53
CA VAL A 80 -19.08 -10.37 36.71
C VAL A 80 -18.72 -10.18 38.18
N LYS A 81 -17.42 -10.20 38.52
CA LYS A 81 -16.88 -10.06 39.89
C LYS A 81 -17.01 -8.62 40.42
N THR A 82 -16.96 -8.43 41.75
CA THR A 82 -17.45 -7.19 42.41
C THR A 82 -16.41 -6.18 42.95
N TYR A 83 -15.10 -6.33 42.74
CA TYR A 83 -14.08 -5.39 43.22
C TYR A 83 -13.79 -4.28 42.19
N ARG A 84 -14.19 -3.03 42.45
CA ARG A 84 -13.94 -1.89 41.57
C ARG A 84 -12.53 -1.34 41.68
N CYS A 85 -12.16 -0.65 40.60
CA CYS A 85 -11.16 0.40 40.59
C CYS A 85 -11.76 1.78 40.30
N LEU A 86 -11.07 2.83 40.78
CA LEU A 86 -11.49 4.24 40.66
C LEU A 86 -10.40 5.06 39.97
N GLU A 87 -9.16 4.88 40.43
CA GLU A 87 -7.92 5.44 39.91
C GLU A 87 -6.87 4.33 39.98
N GLU A 88 -5.80 4.43 39.19
CA GLU A 88 -4.68 3.50 39.22
C GLU A 88 -3.86 3.64 40.52
N GLY A 89 -3.28 2.55 41.01
CA GLY A 89 -2.59 2.49 42.30
C GLY A 89 -3.51 2.60 43.53
N ALA A 90 -4.82 2.76 43.36
CA ALA A 90 -5.79 2.76 44.45
C ALA A 90 -6.08 1.34 44.96
N ALA A 91 -6.37 1.20 46.26
CA ALA A 91 -6.88 -0.05 46.81
C ALA A 91 -8.33 -0.30 46.35
N CYS A 92 -8.65 -1.54 45.94
CA CYS A 92 -9.94 -1.84 45.32
C CYS A 92 -11.15 -1.66 46.27
N VAL A 93 -12.26 -1.16 45.74
CA VAL A 93 -13.46 -0.80 46.52
C VAL A 93 -14.68 -1.60 46.06
N LEU A 94 -15.52 -2.05 46.99
CA LEU A 94 -16.72 -2.84 46.66
C LEU A 94 -17.87 -1.98 46.09
N ALA A 95 -18.67 -2.61 45.22
CA ALA A 95 -20.00 -2.21 44.70
C ALA A 95 -20.11 -1.28 43.45
N SER A 96 -20.34 -1.93 42.30
CA SER A 96 -21.23 -1.54 41.18
C SER A 96 -20.88 -0.38 40.21
N ARG A 97 -19.77 -0.54 39.44
CA ARG A 97 -19.52 -0.12 38.03
C ARG A 97 -18.01 0.11 37.85
N HIS A 98 -17.40 -0.56 36.87
CA HIS A 98 -16.04 -0.23 36.41
C HIS A 98 -16.11 0.91 35.38
N LEU A 99 -15.02 1.67 35.28
CA LEU A 99 -14.64 2.31 34.02
C LEU A 99 -13.98 1.24 33.13
N PRO A 100 -14.21 1.22 31.81
CA PRO A 100 -13.31 0.49 30.90
C PRO A 100 -11.87 0.99 31.12
N GLY A 101 -10.89 0.09 31.18
CA GLY A 101 -9.49 0.45 31.39
C GLY A 101 -8.90 0.18 32.78
N LEU A 102 -9.63 -0.38 33.76
CA LEU A 102 -9.07 -0.69 35.10
C LEU A 102 -9.53 -2.04 35.70
N ALA A 103 -8.56 -2.87 36.11
CA ALA A 103 -8.71 -4.15 36.79
C ALA A 103 -8.18 -4.10 38.24
N CYS A 104 -8.64 -5.05 39.04
CA CYS A 104 -8.31 -5.18 40.46
C CYS A 104 -7.47 -6.44 40.69
N VAL A 105 -6.17 -6.28 40.94
CA VAL A 105 -5.17 -7.36 41.02
C VAL A 105 -4.61 -7.46 42.45
N PRO A 106 -4.30 -8.66 42.98
CA PRO A 106 -3.69 -8.81 44.31
C PRO A 106 -2.34 -8.09 44.41
N ASP A 107 -2.08 -7.43 45.54
CA ASP A 107 -0.85 -6.63 45.75
C ASP A 107 0.31 -7.40 46.41
N GLY A 108 0.12 -8.68 46.73
CA GLY A 108 1.10 -9.52 47.42
C GLY A 108 1.24 -9.29 48.93
N GLU A 109 0.76 -8.15 49.47
CA GLU A 109 0.67 -7.92 50.92
C GLU A 109 -0.68 -8.37 51.51
N GLY A 110 -1.62 -8.80 50.66
CA GLY A 110 -2.92 -9.34 51.04
C GLY A 110 -4.08 -8.37 50.88
N GLY A 111 -3.86 -7.23 50.22
CA GLY A 111 -4.90 -6.42 49.62
C GLY A 111 -5.04 -6.71 48.13
N ASN A 112 -5.85 -5.89 47.46
CA ASN A 112 -5.90 -5.80 46.01
C ASN A 112 -5.75 -4.33 45.61
N THR A 113 -4.96 -4.07 44.58
CA THR A 113 -4.66 -2.74 44.03
C THR A 113 -5.11 -2.65 42.57
N CYS A 114 -5.35 -1.43 42.11
CA CYS A 114 -5.89 -1.12 40.80
C CYS A 114 -4.79 -0.85 39.77
N VAL A 115 -4.93 -1.48 38.61
CA VAL A 115 -4.00 -1.40 37.47
C VAL A 115 -4.77 -1.21 36.17
N ALA A 116 -4.15 -0.58 35.17
CA ALA A 116 -4.70 -0.39 33.84
C ALA A 116 -4.96 -1.74 33.14
N THR A 117 -6.09 -1.85 32.45
CA THR A 117 -6.39 -2.97 31.54
C THR A 117 -6.19 -2.56 30.09
N CYS A 118 -5.64 -3.47 29.33
CA CYS A 118 -5.28 -3.31 27.93
C CYS A 118 -5.82 -4.49 27.10
N ASP A 119 -6.18 -4.22 25.84
CA ASP A 119 -6.43 -5.25 24.81
C ASP A 119 -5.27 -5.36 23.79
N SER A 120 -4.33 -4.42 23.87
CA SER A 120 -3.25 -4.17 22.92
C SER A 120 -2.07 -3.48 23.62
N LEU A 121 -0.86 -3.57 23.06
CA LEU A 121 0.34 -2.97 23.65
C LEU A 121 0.26 -1.43 23.71
N GLU A 122 -0.45 -0.81 22.76
CA GLU A 122 -0.61 0.65 22.65
C GLU A 122 -1.49 1.27 23.76
N MET A 123 -2.21 0.47 24.55
CA MET A 123 -3.04 0.95 25.67
C MET A 123 -2.27 1.15 26.98
N CYS A 124 -1.02 0.69 27.07
CA CYS A 124 -0.20 0.87 28.27
C CYS A 124 0.68 2.12 28.18
N ASP A 125 0.95 2.75 29.33
CA ASP A 125 1.88 3.87 29.39
C ASP A 125 3.28 3.41 28.95
N GLY A 126 4.05 4.27 28.28
CA GLY A 126 5.23 3.87 27.47
C GLY A 126 6.45 3.24 28.20
N ASN A 127 6.32 2.84 29.46
CA ASN A 127 7.28 2.01 30.20
C ASN A 127 6.63 0.71 30.74
N GLU A 128 5.45 0.32 30.23
CA GLU A 128 4.64 -0.81 30.70
C GLU A 128 4.17 -1.66 29.52
N PHE A 129 3.95 -2.95 29.78
CA PHE A 129 3.56 -3.94 28.78
C PHE A 129 2.23 -4.62 29.13
N CYS A 130 1.43 -4.91 28.12
CA CYS A 130 0.15 -5.59 28.30
C CYS A 130 0.36 -7.08 28.55
N VAL A 131 0.18 -7.53 29.79
CA VAL A 131 0.28 -8.95 30.19
C VAL A 131 -1.13 -9.54 30.30
N PRO A 132 -1.55 -10.47 29.42
CA PRO A 132 -2.86 -11.11 29.53
C PRO A 132 -2.95 -11.94 30.82
N GLU A 133 -4.10 -11.90 31.53
CA GLU A 133 -4.27 -12.65 32.79
C GLU A 133 -4.05 -14.17 32.60
N ARG A 134 -4.25 -14.67 31.36
CA ARG A 134 -3.93 -16.04 30.93
C ARG A 134 -3.53 -16.04 29.46
N PHE A 135 -2.68 -16.99 29.07
CA PHE A 135 -2.42 -17.28 27.66
C PHE A 135 -3.74 -17.61 26.93
N GLY A 136 -4.11 -16.73 25.99
CA GLY A 136 -5.34 -16.83 25.19
C GLY A 136 -6.49 -15.90 25.62
N ASP A 137 -6.36 -15.15 26.71
CA ASP A 137 -7.34 -14.10 27.06
C ASP A 137 -7.09 -12.82 26.24
N ILE A 138 -8.16 -12.20 25.75
CA ILE A 138 -8.15 -10.96 24.94
C ILE A 138 -7.97 -9.67 25.75
N PHE A 139 -7.74 -9.77 27.05
CA PHE A 139 -7.49 -8.63 27.94
C PHE A 139 -6.37 -8.96 28.93
N GLY A 140 -5.54 -7.95 29.19
CA GLY A 140 -4.44 -8.01 30.15
C GLY A 140 -4.37 -6.82 31.08
N SER A 141 -3.35 -6.83 31.93
CA SER A 141 -2.98 -5.72 32.81
C SER A 141 -1.64 -5.11 32.40
N CYS A 142 -1.55 -3.78 32.38
CA CYS A 142 -0.29 -3.09 32.15
C CYS A 142 0.68 -3.38 33.31
N THR A 143 1.90 -3.78 32.95
CA THR A 143 2.92 -4.25 33.91
C THR A 143 4.27 -3.57 33.60
N PRO A 144 4.96 -2.96 34.58
CA PRO A 144 6.21 -2.22 34.33
C PRO A 144 7.32 -3.04 33.64
N ALA A 145 7.74 -2.58 32.46
CA ALA A 145 8.72 -3.21 31.59
C ALA A 145 10.16 -2.72 31.87
N ASN A 146 10.57 -2.76 33.14
CA ASN A 146 11.75 -2.05 33.64
C ASN A 146 12.97 -2.94 33.99
N CYS A 147 12.96 -4.23 33.62
CA CYS A 147 13.99 -5.20 34.01
C CYS A 147 14.96 -5.53 32.87
N GLU A 148 16.26 -5.58 33.19
CA GLU A 148 17.34 -5.78 32.20
C GLU A 148 17.72 -7.25 31.99
N SER A 149 17.41 -8.14 32.94
CA SER A 149 17.73 -9.58 32.88
C SER A 149 16.81 -10.41 33.75
N TYR A 150 16.70 -11.73 33.48
CA TYR A 150 16.03 -12.71 34.36
C TYR A 150 16.52 -12.61 35.82
N TRP A 151 17.76 -12.17 36.00
CA TRP A 151 18.45 -12.00 37.28
C TRP A 151 18.32 -10.60 37.91
N ASP A 152 17.60 -9.67 37.28
CA ASP A 152 17.48 -8.27 37.71
C ASP A 152 16.60 -8.13 38.96
N GLY A 153 17.21 -7.68 40.05
CA GLY A 153 16.53 -7.47 41.33
C GLY A 153 15.46 -6.37 41.33
N LYS A 154 15.33 -5.57 40.26
CA LYS A 154 14.25 -4.57 40.12
C LYS A 154 12.84 -5.16 40.19
N CYS A 155 12.65 -6.43 39.79
CA CYS A 155 11.36 -7.11 39.92
C CYS A 155 10.99 -7.45 41.38
N GLY A 156 11.90 -7.26 42.34
CA GLY A 156 11.69 -7.64 43.74
C GLY A 156 11.81 -9.16 43.95
N SER A 157 11.53 -9.61 45.18
CA SER A 157 11.73 -11.02 45.57
C SER A 157 10.63 -11.98 45.13
N GLY A 158 9.50 -11.46 44.62
CA GLY A 158 8.30 -12.23 44.26
C GLY A 158 7.99 -12.30 42.77
N ALA A 159 8.88 -11.79 41.89
CA ALA A 159 8.69 -11.80 40.44
C ALA A 159 10.00 -12.10 39.71
N ILE A 160 9.88 -12.55 38.47
CA ILE A 160 11.01 -12.83 37.55
C ILE A 160 10.85 -12.01 36.27
N CYS A 161 11.97 -11.64 35.67
CA CYS A 161 11.99 -10.90 34.41
C CYS A 161 11.96 -11.88 33.22
N LEU A 162 10.95 -11.81 32.36
CA LEU A 162 10.89 -12.58 31.10
C LEU A 162 10.76 -11.65 29.90
N GLY A 163 11.33 -12.05 28.76
CA GLY A 163 11.05 -11.42 27.46
C GLY A 163 9.66 -11.81 26.96
N TYR A 164 8.99 -10.92 26.23
CA TYR A 164 7.59 -11.13 25.82
C TYR A 164 7.41 -11.60 24.37
N SER A 165 8.37 -11.37 23.47
CA SER A 165 8.40 -11.91 22.10
C SER A 165 9.83 -12.14 21.61
N ASP A 166 9.98 -12.84 20.47
CA ASP A 166 11.28 -13.01 19.79
C ASP A 166 11.75 -11.76 19.03
N GLU A 167 10.81 -10.87 18.66
CA GLU A 167 11.07 -9.73 17.77
C GLU A 167 11.33 -8.42 18.55
N ASP A 168 10.77 -8.30 19.75
CA ASP A 168 10.85 -7.08 20.57
C ASP A 168 11.59 -7.37 21.89
N LEU A 169 12.74 -6.73 22.11
CA LEU A 169 13.62 -6.94 23.27
C LEU A 169 13.03 -6.47 24.63
N SER A 170 11.74 -6.16 24.65
CA SER A 170 10.91 -5.86 25.81
C SER A 170 10.94 -6.96 26.87
N ARG A 171 11.00 -6.55 28.14
CA ARG A 171 11.24 -7.43 29.30
C ARG A 171 10.35 -7.00 30.46
N VAL A 172 9.58 -7.94 30.99
CA VAL A 172 8.48 -7.67 31.94
C VAL A 172 8.69 -8.45 33.24
N CYS A 173 8.45 -7.80 34.37
CA CYS A 173 8.46 -8.44 35.69
C CYS A 173 7.14 -9.20 35.93
N LEU A 174 7.18 -10.53 35.85
CA LEU A 174 6.02 -11.40 36.05
C LEU A 174 6.05 -12.06 37.45
N PRO A 175 4.95 -12.02 38.22
CA PRO A 175 4.92 -12.58 39.57
C PRO A 175 5.06 -14.11 39.57
N LEU A 176 5.81 -14.63 40.54
CA LEU A 176 5.83 -16.06 40.86
C LEU A 176 4.53 -16.46 41.54
N ALA A 177 4.17 -17.74 41.45
CA ALA A 177 2.99 -18.29 42.11
C ALA A 177 3.05 -18.16 43.64
N ASP A 178 1.88 -18.03 44.30
CA ASP A 178 1.71 -17.89 45.77
C ASP A 178 2.37 -18.99 46.63
N SER A 179 2.82 -20.08 46.02
CA SER A 179 3.50 -21.20 46.67
C SER A 179 4.47 -21.82 45.66
N PRO A 180 5.66 -21.21 45.47
CA PRO A 180 6.59 -21.65 44.45
C PRO A 180 7.17 -23.04 44.77
N LEU A 181 7.49 -23.77 43.72
CA LEU A 181 7.87 -25.18 43.75
C LEU A 181 9.40 -25.34 43.80
N PRO A 182 9.92 -26.19 44.70
CA PRO A 182 11.35 -26.41 44.85
C PRO A 182 11.93 -27.28 43.73
N GLN A 183 13.27 -27.33 43.65
CA GLN A 183 13.98 -28.07 42.61
C GLN A 183 13.52 -29.54 42.49
N GLY A 184 13.23 -29.98 41.27
CA GLY A 184 12.78 -31.33 40.94
C GLY A 184 11.30 -31.61 41.21
N ALA A 185 10.52 -30.62 41.67
CA ALA A 185 9.07 -30.71 41.70
C ALA A 185 8.46 -30.61 40.29
N THR A 186 7.30 -31.24 40.09
CA THR A 186 6.54 -31.16 38.83
C THR A 186 5.77 -29.86 38.74
N CYS A 187 5.92 -29.15 37.62
CA CYS A 187 5.35 -27.83 37.34
C CYS A 187 4.65 -27.79 35.98
N HIS A 188 3.83 -26.78 35.74
CA HIS A 188 3.08 -26.56 34.50
C HIS A 188 3.40 -25.24 33.79
N SER A 189 4.02 -24.27 34.47
CA SER A 189 4.39 -22.96 33.93
C SER A 189 5.68 -22.41 34.55
N LEU A 190 6.36 -21.49 33.85
CA LEU A 190 7.62 -20.88 34.30
C LEU A 190 7.50 -20.13 35.63
N LEU A 191 6.30 -19.64 35.98
CA LEU A 191 6.04 -18.86 37.20
C LEU A 191 5.83 -19.74 38.45
N GLU A 192 5.72 -21.05 38.29
CA GLU A 192 5.46 -21.97 39.42
C GLU A 192 6.70 -22.32 40.24
N CYS A 193 7.93 -22.04 39.80
CA CYS A 193 9.15 -22.50 40.47
C CYS A 193 9.76 -21.45 41.43
N GLU A 194 10.57 -21.89 42.40
CA GLU A 194 11.33 -20.98 43.29
C GLU A 194 12.32 -20.10 42.51
N ASN A 195 12.61 -18.89 43.02
CA ASN A 195 13.48 -17.91 42.36
C ASN A 195 14.87 -18.49 42.07
N GLY A 196 15.25 -18.52 40.78
CA GLY A 196 16.46 -19.18 40.28
C GLY A 196 16.25 -20.62 39.78
N LEU A 197 14.99 -21.04 39.60
CA LEU A 197 14.60 -22.25 38.91
C LEU A 197 13.69 -21.91 37.70
N LEU A 198 13.73 -22.74 36.66
CA LEU A 198 12.83 -22.66 35.49
C LEU A 198 12.01 -23.94 35.37
N CYS A 199 10.74 -23.82 34.96
CA CYS A 199 9.90 -24.98 34.65
C CYS A 199 10.22 -25.53 33.26
N ILE A 200 10.96 -26.63 33.19
CA ILE A 200 11.57 -27.16 31.96
C ILE A 200 11.14 -28.62 31.80
N PHE A 201 10.51 -28.94 30.67
CA PHE A 201 9.87 -30.25 30.41
C PHE A 201 8.91 -30.73 31.53
N GLY A 202 8.39 -29.82 32.35
CA GLY A 202 7.49 -30.10 33.47
C GLY A 202 8.19 -30.36 34.81
N THR A 203 9.48 -30.09 34.96
CA THR A 203 10.16 -30.05 36.28
C THR A 203 10.86 -28.71 36.54
N CYS A 204 10.90 -28.29 37.81
CA CYS A 204 11.64 -27.10 38.22
C CYS A 204 13.15 -27.40 38.28
N GLU A 205 13.89 -27.00 37.26
CA GLU A 205 15.34 -27.20 37.14
C GLU A 205 16.12 -25.92 37.48
N VAL A 206 17.39 -26.05 37.87
CA VAL A 206 18.23 -24.91 38.26
C VAL A 206 18.53 -24.04 37.05
N ALA A 207 18.15 -22.76 37.13
CA ALA A 207 18.46 -21.76 36.12
C ALA A 207 19.88 -21.21 36.29
N CYS A 208 20.51 -20.84 35.18
CA CYS A 208 21.88 -20.35 35.12
C CYS A 208 22.03 -19.17 34.16
N ASP A 209 23.14 -18.46 34.29
CA ASP A 209 23.47 -17.31 33.45
C ASP A 209 24.52 -17.75 32.40
N PRO A 210 24.22 -17.70 31.10
CA PRO A 210 25.16 -18.04 30.02
C PRO A 210 26.49 -17.27 30.07
N SER A 211 26.48 -16.03 30.60
CA SER A 211 27.69 -15.22 30.79
C SER A 211 28.61 -15.72 31.91
N GLY A 212 28.16 -16.70 32.70
CA GLY A 212 28.91 -17.33 33.78
C GLY A 212 28.82 -16.61 35.12
N ALA A 213 28.01 -15.55 35.28
CA ALA A 213 27.82 -14.89 36.59
C ALA A 213 27.05 -15.77 37.61
N ARG A 214 26.21 -16.69 37.11
CA ARG A 214 25.59 -17.78 37.87
C ARG A 214 25.94 -19.12 37.20
N PRO A 215 27.16 -19.65 37.46
CA PRO A 215 27.60 -20.90 36.85
C PRO A 215 26.92 -22.09 37.51
N CYS A 216 26.74 -23.16 36.72
CA CYS A 216 26.18 -24.41 37.21
C CYS A 216 27.10 -25.14 38.20
N SER A 217 26.54 -26.05 38.98
CA SER A 217 27.32 -26.91 39.88
C SER A 217 28.22 -27.87 39.09
N SER A 218 29.37 -28.23 39.67
CA SER A 218 30.42 -29.00 38.98
C SER A 218 29.90 -30.32 38.39
N GLY A 219 29.92 -30.43 37.06
CA GLY A 219 29.39 -31.58 36.30
C GLY A 219 28.11 -31.27 35.51
N LEU A 220 27.53 -30.08 35.69
CA LEU A 220 26.46 -29.54 34.87
C LEU A 220 26.99 -28.35 34.04
N PHE A 221 26.43 -28.12 32.86
CA PHE A 221 26.72 -26.95 32.02
C PHE A 221 25.48 -26.06 31.87
N CYS A 222 25.67 -24.79 31.51
CA CYS A 222 24.55 -23.88 31.29
C CYS A 222 24.03 -24.03 29.86
N GLN A 223 22.96 -24.79 29.70
CA GLN A 223 22.27 -24.98 28.43
C GLN A 223 21.25 -23.85 28.22
N THR A 224 21.47 -22.99 27.23
CA THR A 224 20.38 -22.17 26.69
C THR A 224 19.33 -23.10 26.08
N THR A 225 18.05 -22.83 26.34
CA THR A 225 16.96 -23.48 25.61
C THR A 225 16.69 -22.70 24.34
N ASP A 226 16.93 -23.32 23.18
CA ASP A 226 16.66 -22.76 21.83
C ASP A 226 15.14 -22.72 21.52
N LEU A 227 14.35 -22.26 22.49
CA LEU A 227 12.90 -22.14 22.52
C LEU A 227 12.52 -20.84 23.23
N HIS A 228 12.70 -19.71 22.52
CA HIS A 228 12.04 -18.43 22.80
C HIS A 228 12.24 -17.85 24.22
N ALA A 229 13.33 -18.23 24.89
CA ALA A 229 13.71 -17.70 26.19
C ALA A 229 14.68 -16.51 26.02
N PRO A 230 14.61 -15.46 26.87
CA PRO A 230 15.54 -14.34 26.81
C PRO A 230 16.99 -14.83 26.99
N PHE A 231 17.90 -14.34 26.13
CA PHE A 231 19.27 -14.84 25.90
C PHE A 231 20.22 -14.90 27.13
N ASP A 232 19.79 -14.43 28.30
CA ASP A 232 20.51 -14.34 29.57
C ASP A 232 20.10 -15.40 30.62
N VAL A 233 19.22 -16.35 30.26
CA VAL A 233 18.90 -17.49 31.11
C VAL A 233 19.02 -18.83 30.38
N GLY A 234 19.62 -19.80 31.05
CA GLY A 234 19.68 -21.21 30.65
C GLY A 234 19.36 -22.15 31.81
N VAL A 235 19.56 -23.44 31.60
CA VAL A 235 19.27 -24.53 32.55
C VAL A 235 20.55 -25.33 32.81
N CYS A 236 20.79 -25.69 34.07
CA CYS A 236 21.91 -26.54 34.45
C CYS A 236 21.66 -28.02 34.11
N THR A 237 21.98 -28.43 32.89
CA THR A 237 21.83 -29.82 32.45
C THR A 237 23.15 -30.60 32.60
N PRO A 238 23.10 -31.92 32.91
CA PRO A 238 24.29 -32.75 32.90
C PRO A 238 24.73 -33.02 31.46
N TYR A 239 26.03 -32.87 31.21
CA TYR A 239 26.69 -33.45 30.04
C TYR A 239 27.19 -34.84 30.39
N ASP A 240 27.04 -35.79 29.47
CA ASP A 240 27.63 -37.13 29.61
C ASP A 240 28.83 -37.30 28.66
N CYS A 241 28.90 -36.49 27.59
CA CYS A 241 29.82 -36.68 26.48
C CYS A 241 30.05 -35.42 25.62
N GLU A 242 31.11 -35.47 24.82
CA GLU A 242 31.44 -34.50 23.76
C GLU A 242 31.07 -35.14 22.40
N PRO A 243 30.11 -34.60 21.62
CA PRO A 243 29.56 -35.27 20.44
C PRO A 243 30.58 -35.60 19.34
N PHE A 244 31.66 -34.84 19.26
CA PHE A 244 32.66 -34.93 18.19
C PHE A 244 33.92 -35.70 18.57
N ALA A 245 34.07 -36.09 19.84
CA ALA A 245 35.27 -36.76 20.34
C ALA A 245 35.48 -38.13 19.68
N THR A 246 36.70 -38.44 19.20
CA THR A 246 37.01 -39.75 18.56
C THR A 246 36.79 -40.98 19.45
N VAL A 247 36.64 -40.79 20.77
CA VAL A 247 36.20 -41.83 21.70
C VAL A 247 35.07 -41.29 22.57
N SER A 248 33.83 -41.66 22.25
CA SER A 248 32.67 -41.36 23.09
C SER A 248 32.85 -41.90 24.51
N SER A 249 32.48 -41.09 25.51
CA SER A 249 32.43 -41.45 26.93
C SER A 249 31.20 -42.28 27.32
N CYS A 250 30.24 -42.46 26.41
CA CYS A 250 29.00 -43.21 26.67
C CYS A 250 29.23 -44.71 26.88
N ALA A 251 28.25 -45.40 27.47
CA ALA A 251 28.33 -46.85 27.64
C ALA A 251 28.19 -47.60 26.31
N ALA A 252 28.61 -48.87 26.28
CA ALA A 252 28.52 -49.69 25.08
C ALA A 252 27.05 -49.94 24.68
N GLY A 253 26.63 -49.38 23.54
CA GLY A 253 25.23 -49.37 23.08
C GLY A 253 24.53 -48.02 23.23
N GLU A 254 25.22 -47.00 23.74
CA GLU A 254 24.80 -45.61 23.77
C GLU A 254 25.64 -44.79 22.77
N LYS A 255 25.05 -43.72 22.24
CA LYS A 255 25.70 -42.73 21.40
C LYS A 255 25.61 -41.35 22.05
N CYS A 256 26.56 -40.49 21.72
CA CYS A 256 26.52 -39.10 22.16
C CYS A 256 25.63 -38.30 21.20
N ASN A 257 24.40 -38.00 21.61
CA ASN A 257 23.55 -37.08 20.86
C ASN A 257 23.85 -35.65 21.34
N PRO A 258 24.05 -34.67 20.44
CA PRO A 258 24.08 -33.27 20.84
C PRO A 258 22.81 -32.93 21.63
N ALA A 259 23.00 -32.30 22.79
CA ALA A 259 21.93 -31.96 23.71
C ALA A 259 21.72 -30.44 23.82
N GLY A 260 22.78 -29.66 23.61
CA GLY A 260 22.77 -28.21 23.63
C GLY A 260 24.20 -27.64 23.58
N ILE A 261 24.32 -26.34 23.79
CA ILE A 261 25.59 -25.60 23.77
C ILE A 261 26.00 -25.22 25.19
N ASP A 262 27.28 -25.39 25.50
CA ASP A 262 27.93 -24.83 26.68
C ASP A 262 28.34 -23.40 26.34
N ALA A 263 27.42 -22.45 26.57
CA ALA A 263 27.59 -21.05 26.17
C ALA A 263 28.80 -20.37 26.84
N THR A 264 29.20 -20.83 28.02
CA THR A 264 30.36 -20.32 28.76
C THR A 264 31.68 -20.85 28.19
N ALA A 265 31.71 -22.07 27.62
CA ALA A 265 32.89 -22.64 26.97
C ALA A 265 32.91 -22.51 25.44
N ASN A 266 31.79 -22.10 24.82
CA ASN A 266 31.53 -22.05 23.38
C ASN A 266 31.82 -23.40 22.68
N VAL A 267 31.26 -24.50 23.20
CA VAL A 267 31.35 -25.84 22.58
C VAL A 267 30.02 -26.58 22.65
N VAL A 268 29.77 -27.47 21.68
CA VAL A 268 28.59 -28.34 21.68
C VAL A 268 28.76 -29.45 22.72
N ARG A 269 27.74 -29.68 23.55
CA ARG A 269 27.69 -30.77 24.56
C ARG A 269 26.64 -31.80 24.21
N GLY A 270 26.87 -33.03 24.66
CA GLY A 270 25.97 -34.15 24.39
C GLY A 270 25.51 -34.91 25.63
N ARG A 271 24.40 -35.62 25.41
CA ARG A 271 23.81 -36.59 26.32
C ARG A 271 24.03 -37.99 25.76
N CYS A 272 24.35 -38.93 26.65
CA CYS A 272 24.44 -40.34 26.26
C CYS A 272 23.04 -40.92 26.19
N GLU A 273 22.60 -41.26 24.98
CA GLU A 273 21.32 -41.93 24.75
C GLU A 273 21.56 -43.33 24.19
N SER A 274 20.75 -44.31 24.62
CA SER A 274 20.77 -45.65 24.02
C SER A 274 20.49 -45.55 22.51
N ALA A 275 21.37 -46.15 21.70
CA ALA A 275 21.16 -46.22 20.26
C ALA A 275 20.00 -47.17 19.96
N GLY A 276 19.07 -46.71 19.13
CA GLY A 276 17.86 -47.46 18.79
C GLY A 276 18.08 -48.44 17.65
N ALA A 277 17.14 -49.38 17.49
CA ALA A 277 17.25 -50.46 16.51
C ALA A 277 16.83 -50.07 15.08
N LYS A 278 16.50 -48.80 14.81
CA LYS A 278 16.10 -48.35 13.47
C LYS A 278 17.33 -47.97 12.64
N GLY A 279 17.48 -48.62 11.49
CA GLY A 279 18.43 -48.24 10.46
C GLY A 279 17.96 -47.03 9.65
N GLU A 280 18.76 -46.68 8.65
CA GLU A 280 18.52 -45.57 7.74
C GLU A 280 17.18 -45.68 6.99
N GLY A 281 16.52 -44.53 6.78
CA GLY A 281 15.16 -44.44 6.24
C GLY A 281 14.05 -44.89 7.20
N GLY A 282 14.38 -45.44 8.38
CA GLY A 282 13.40 -45.85 9.38
C GLY A 282 12.70 -44.65 10.01
N SER A 283 11.36 -44.61 9.99
CA SER A 283 10.60 -43.49 10.59
C SER A 283 10.83 -43.38 12.10
N CYS A 284 10.95 -42.18 12.63
CA CYS A 284 11.35 -41.91 14.02
C CYS A 284 10.69 -40.65 14.59
N THR A 285 10.77 -40.48 15.91
CA THR A 285 10.34 -39.24 16.60
C THR A 285 11.34 -38.69 17.62
N ARG A 286 12.54 -39.28 17.70
CA ARG A 286 13.70 -38.82 18.51
C ARG A 286 14.95 -39.66 18.22
N ASN A 287 16.13 -39.10 18.48
CA ASN A 287 17.43 -39.65 18.09
C ASN A 287 17.76 -41.02 18.72
N SER A 288 17.33 -41.27 19.96
CA SER A 288 17.34 -42.57 20.65
C SER A 288 16.54 -43.71 19.98
N GLN A 289 15.83 -43.44 18.89
CA GLN A 289 15.20 -44.51 18.09
C GLN A 289 16.08 -45.01 16.94
N CYS A 290 17.08 -44.22 16.53
CA CYS A 290 17.96 -44.48 15.40
C CYS A 290 19.29 -45.11 15.86
N GLY A 291 19.96 -45.85 14.96
CA GLY A 291 21.25 -46.52 15.21
C GLY A 291 22.39 -45.60 15.63
N MET A 292 23.57 -46.19 15.88
CA MET A 292 24.76 -45.50 16.43
C MET A 292 25.11 -44.20 15.68
N ASP A 293 25.05 -44.24 14.35
CA ASP A 293 25.57 -43.19 13.46
C ASP A 293 24.45 -42.42 12.74
N LEU A 294 23.21 -42.48 13.26
CA LEU A 294 22.00 -41.98 12.61
C LEU A 294 21.25 -40.96 13.48
N GLN A 295 20.81 -39.84 12.90
CA GLN A 295 19.97 -38.83 13.58
C GLN A 295 18.53 -38.85 13.07
N CYS A 296 17.58 -38.37 13.89
CA CYS A 296 16.16 -38.34 13.54
C CYS A 296 15.77 -36.99 12.92
N LEU A 297 15.78 -36.91 11.60
CA LEU A 297 15.57 -35.69 10.83
C LEU A 297 14.36 -35.84 9.90
N ALA A 298 13.50 -34.81 9.85
CA ALA A 298 12.20 -34.84 9.17
C ALA A 298 11.33 -36.10 9.49
N GLY A 299 11.46 -36.65 10.70
CA GLY A 299 10.76 -37.88 11.11
C GLY A 299 11.36 -39.19 10.55
N THR A 300 12.59 -39.17 10.04
CA THR A 300 13.32 -40.34 9.51
C THR A 300 14.74 -40.45 10.08
N CYS A 301 15.23 -41.67 10.28
CA CYS A 301 16.62 -41.91 10.66
C CYS A 301 17.53 -41.73 9.45
N GLN A 302 18.45 -40.77 9.48
CA GLN A 302 19.33 -40.41 8.36
C GLN A 302 20.81 -40.43 8.81
N SER A 303 21.71 -40.86 7.92
CA SER A 303 23.16 -40.76 8.11
C SER A 303 23.64 -39.34 7.80
N VAL A 304 23.60 -38.46 8.80
CA VAL A 304 24.05 -37.08 8.67
C VAL A 304 25.27 -36.83 9.54
N THR A 305 26.38 -36.46 8.91
CA THR A 305 27.59 -36.02 9.60
C THR A 305 27.30 -34.68 10.27
N LEU A 306 27.08 -34.71 11.58
CA LEU A 306 27.00 -33.50 12.40
C LEU A 306 28.37 -32.83 12.50
N CYS A 307 28.38 -31.50 12.59
CA CYS A 307 29.61 -30.71 12.64
C CYS A 307 29.52 -29.56 13.65
N ASP A 308 30.67 -29.11 14.12
CA ASP A 308 30.83 -27.87 14.86
C ASP A 308 31.06 -26.75 13.84
N VAL A 309 30.23 -25.72 13.85
CA VAL A 309 30.28 -24.62 12.86
C VAL A 309 31.59 -23.82 12.98
N THR A 310 32.29 -23.91 14.11
CA THR A 310 33.61 -23.29 14.32
C THR A 310 34.79 -24.18 13.89
N ALA A 311 34.58 -25.48 13.66
CA ALA A 311 35.64 -26.44 13.36
C ALA A 311 36.10 -26.37 11.89
N SER A 312 37.06 -25.49 11.62
CA SER A 312 37.75 -25.38 10.31
C SER A 312 38.63 -26.59 9.92
N GLY A 313 38.73 -27.62 10.77
CA GLY A 313 39.43 -28.88 10.47
C GLY A 313 39.72 -29.73 11.71
N GLY A 314 39.54 -31.05 11.60
CA GLY A 314 39.78 -32.01 12.70
C GLY A 314 38.51 -32.73 13.14
N GLU A 315 38.42 -33.06 14.43
CA GLU A 315 37.18 -33.56 15.04
C GLU A 315 36.08 -32.49 14.96
N GLY A 316 34.86 -32.88 14.60
CA GLY A 316 33.73 -31.97 14.39
C GLY A 316 33.75 -31.17 13.08
N ALA A 317 34.83 -31.20 12.30
CA ALA A 317 34.89 -30.56 10.98
C ALA A 317 34.29 -31.47 9.88
N CYS A 318 33.72 -30.85 8.84
CA CYS A 318 33.18 -31.60 7.72
C CYS A 318 34.25 -32.28 6.84
N PRO A 319 33.90 -33.41 6.19
CA PRO A 319 34.71 -34.03 5.13
C PRO A 319 35.13 -33.07 4.02
N VAL A 320 36.25 -33.38 3.35
CA VAL A 320 36.79 -32.56 2.26
C VAL A 320 35.87 -32.66 1.03
N GLY A 321 35.07 -31.62 0.82
CA GLY A 321 34.03 -31.53 -0.22
C GLY A 321 32.71 -31.00 0.33
N GLU A 322 32.49 -31.15 1.64
CA GLU A 322 31.30 -30.69 2.35
C GLU A 322 31.55 -29.32 3.03
N ALA A 323 30.47 -28.67 3.48
CA ALA A 323 30.48 -27.47 4.33
C ALA A 323 29.51 -27.66 5.51
N CYS A 324 29.81 -27.04 6.65
CA CYS A 324 29.00 -27.18 7.87
C CYS A 324 27.81 -26.22 7.85
N HIS A 325 26.65 -26.66 7.37
CA HIS A 325 25.45 -25.83 7.37
C HIS A 325 24.89 -25.70 8.79
N GLU A 326 24.85 -24.45 9.26
CA GLU A 326 24.40 -24.03 10.59
C GLU A 326 22.93 -24.41 10.87
N THR A 327 22.66 -25.10 11.98
CA THR A 327 21.28 -25.23 12.51
C THR A 327 20.91 -23.98 13.32
N ALA A 328 19.62 -23.83 13.68
CA ALA A 328 19.13 -22.71 14.50
C ALA A 328 19.94 -22.43 15.80
N SER A 329 20.68 -23.42 16.32
CA SER A 329 21.55 -23.29 17.50
C SER A 329 22.90 -22.59 17.25
N LYS A 330 23.23 -22.18 16.01
CA LYS A 330 24.43 -21.43 15.60
C LYS A 330 25.81 -22.10 15.73
N LEU A 331 25.99 -23.08 16.61
CA LEU A 331 27.29 -23.79 16.79
C LEU A 331 27.24 -25.27 16.42
N LEU A 332 26.06 -25.88 16.35
CA LEU A 332 25.86 -27.20 15.75
C LEU A 332 25.35 -27.03 14.31
N GLY A 333 25.99 -27.72 13.38
CA GLY A 333 25.56 -27.83 11.99
C GLY A 333 25.46 -29.27 11.51
N PHE A 334 25.10 -29.43 10.24
CA PHE A 334 25.24 -30.66 9.49
C PHE A 334 26.05 -30.44 8.22
N CYS A 335 26.85 -31.43 7.84
CA CYS A 335 27.64 -31.36 6.62
C CYS A 335 26.74 -31.56 5.41
N VAL A 336 26.65 -30.51 4.58
CA VAL A 336 26.05 -30.56 3.25
C VAL A 336 27.15 -30.65 2.19
N PRO A 337 26.92 -31.33 1.05
CA PRO A 337 27.80 -31.20 -0.12
C PRO A 337 27.96 -29.72 -0.50
N ALA A 338 29.20 -29.27 -0.70
CA ALA A 338 29.51 -27.90 -1.14
C ALA A 338 29.99 -27.93 -2.60
N ASP A 339 29.27 -28.70 -3.42
CA ASP A 339 29.66 -29.11 -4.78
C ASP A 339 29.83 -27.92 -5.72
N CYS A 340 29.06 -26.86 -5.50
CA CYS A 340 29.15 -25.66 -6.31
C CYS A 340 29.04 -24.34 -5.54
N ASP A 341 29.47 -23.31 -6.25
CA ASP A 341 29.22 -21.90 -5.98
C ASP A 341 28.06 -21.45 -6.88
N VAL A 342 27.03 -20.83 -6.28
CA VAL A 342 25.79 -20.46 -6.97
C VAL A 342 26.03 -19.43 -8.08
N PHE A 343 27.00 -18.53 -7.90
CA PHE A 343 27.28 -17.44 -8.83
C PHE A 343 28.44 -17.74 -9.80
N GLN A 344 29.34 -18.66 -9.44
CA GLN A 344 30.42 -19.12 -10.33
C GLN A 344 30.07 -20.36 -11.17
N GLY A 345 28.93 -21.00 -10.93
CA GLY A 345 28.37 -22.04 -11.82
C GLY A 345 29.27 -23.27 -12.01
N THR A 346 29.95 -23.72 -10.95
CA THR A 346 31.05 -24.70 -11.04
C THR A 346 30.62 -26.17 -11.27
N CYS A 347 29.39 -26.42 -11.71
CA CYS A 347 28.85 -27.76 -11.91
C CYS A 347 29.34 -28.43 -13.22
N PRO A 348 29.28 -29.77 -13.29
CA PRO A 348 29.40 -30.51 -14.56
C PRO A 348 28.42 -30.00 -15.62
N ALA A 349 28.83 -30.02 -16.90
CA ALA A 349 27.93 -29.63 -17.98
C ALA A 349 26.71 -30.59 -18.04
N GLN A 350 25.50 -30.02 -18.04
CA GLN A 350 24.16 -30.63 -17.84
C GLN A 350 23.62 -30.58 -16.40
N GLU A 351 24.43 -30.15 -15.42
CA GLU A 351 24.01 -29.83 -14.06
C GLU A 351 24.12 -28.31 -13.82
N GLN A 352 23.25 -27.78 -12.96
CA GLN A 352 23.26 -26.39 -12.51
C GLN A 352 23.31 -26.30 -10.99
N CYS A 353 23.83 -25.18 -10.47
CA CYS A 353 23.99 -24.98 -9.03
C CYS A 353 22.69 -24.49 -8.41
N VAL A 354 21.93 -25.39 -7.79
CA VAL A 354 20.68 -25.04 -7.12
C VAL A 354 20.96 -24.65 -5.68
N MET A 355 20.48 -23.47 -5.29
CA MET A 355 20.48 -23.01 -3.91
C MET A 355 19.39 -23.74 -3.12
N ASP A 356 19.71 -24.95 -2.65
CA ASP A 356 18.86 -25.74 -1.75
C ASP A 356 18.96 -25.27 -0.28
N TRP A 357 20.02 -24.51 0.05
CA TRP A 357 20.33 -23.98 1.38
C TRP A 357 20.83 -22.53 1.25
N PHE A 358 20.23 -21.57 1.97
CA PHE A 358 20.52 -20.13 1.86
C PHE A 358 21.83 -19.71 2.57
N TYR A 359 22.89 -20.50 2.41
CA TYR A 359 24.08 -20.48 3.25
C TYR A 359 25.31 -19.97 2.53
N ARG A 360 26.04 -19.06 3.18
CA ARG A 360 27.38 -18.64 2.79
C ARG A 360 28.42 -19.36 3.63
N ASP A 361 29.33 -20.03 2.95
CA ASP A 361 30.50 -20.64 3.55
C ASP A 361 31.40 -19.56 4.19
N PRO A 362 31.60 -19.54 5.52
CA PRO A 362 32.37 -18.48 6.20
C PRO A 362 33.89 -18.62 5.99
N VAL A 363 34.36 -19.77 5.50
CA VAL A 363 35.77 -20.03 5.19
C VAL A 363 36.11 -19.64 3.75
N ARG A 364 35.16 -19.83 2.83
CA ARG A 364 35.32 -19.53 1.39
C ARG A 364 34.71 -18.19 0.95
N GLY A 365 33.83 -17.60 1.77
CA GLY A 365 33.14 -16.32 1.51
C GLY A 365 31.98 -16.39 0.50
N ARG A 366 31.67 -17.58 -0.03
CA ARG A 366 30.77 -17.80 -1.17
C ARG A 366 29.46 -18.45 -0.76
N VAL A 367 28.40 -18.21 -1.54
CA VAL A 367 27.14 -18.94 -1.42
C VAL A 367 27.29 -20.32 -2.07
N VAL A 368 26.94 -21.37 -1.34
CA VAL A 368 27.06 -22.76 -1.80
C VAL A 368 25.71 -23.34 -2.22
N GLY A 369 25.74 -24.26 -3.18
CA GLY A 369 24.56 -25.01 -3.64
C GLY A 369 24.90 -26.46 -3.97
N GLU A 370 23.87 -27.21 -4.36
CA GLU A 370 23.99 -28.59 -4.87
C GLU A 370 23.95 -28.58 -6.40
N CYS A 371 24.80 -29.38 -7.05
CA CYS A 371 24.70 -29.60 -8.49
C CYS A 371 23.54 -30.55 -8.80
N ARG A 372 22.43 -30.00 -9.31
CA ARG A 372 21.26 -30.78 -9.76
C ARG A 372 21.17 -30.79 -11.30
N PRO A 373 20.69 -31.86 -11.94
CA PRO A 373 20.44 -31.87 -13.38
C PRO A 373 19.49 -30.73 -13.79
N SER A 374 19.86 -29.97 -14.81
CA SER A 374 19.00 -28.90 -15.34
C SER A 374 17.78 -29.50 -16.05
N THR A 375 16.56 -29.12 -15.65
CA THR A 375 15.31 -29.61 -16.25
C THR A 375 14.77 -28.69 -17.33
N GLY A 376 15.01 -27.39 -17.21
CA GLY A 376 14.60 -26.37 -18.18
C GLY A 376 15.73 -25.44 -18.61
N SER A 377 15.32 -24.41 -19.36
CA SER A 377 16.12 -23.29 -19.83
C SER A 377 15.22 -22.04 -19.89
N LEU A 378 14.46 -21.81 -18.82
CA LEU A 378 13.51 -20.70 -18.72
C LEU A 378 14.26 -19.42 -18.36
N GLY A 379 13.99 -18.35 -19.10
CA GLY A 379 14.57 -17.03 -18.88
C GLY A 379 13.95 -16.28 -17.71
N GLU A 380 14.53 -15.13 -17.37
CA GLU A 380 13.98 -14.25 -16.33
C GLU A 380 12.58 -13.74 -16.72
N GLY A 381 11.64 -13.83 -15.79
CA GLY A 381 10.22 -13.52 -16.00
C GLY A 381 9.37 -14.70 -16.50
N GLU A 382 9.95 -15.84 -16.89
CA GLU A 382 9.17 -17.02 -17.30
C GLU A 382 8.68 -17.85 -16.10
N SER A 383 7.48 -18.46 -16.23
CA SER A 383 6.85 -19.23 -15.15
C SER A 383 7.42 -20.63 -15.01
N CYS A 384 7.73 -21.02 -13.77
CA CYS A 384 8.45 -22.25 -13.40
C CYS A 384 7.73 -23.03 -12.29
N LEU A 385 8.15 -24.28 -12.05
CA LEU A 385 7.65 -25.11 -10.93
C LEU A 385 8.76 -25.49 -9.95
N GLU A 386 9.97 -25.75 -10.46
CA GLU A 386 11.15 -26.12 -9.67
C GLU A 386 12.33 -25.20 -10.02
N HIS A 387 13.27 -24.98 -9.09
CA HIS A 387 14.45 -24.14 -9.34
C HIS A 387 15.31 -24.63 -10.52
N THR A 388 15.25 -25.93 -10.85
CA THR A 388 15.95 -26.54 -11.99
C THR A 388 15.35 -26.22 -13.37
N ASP A 389 14.17 -25.60 -13.42
CA ASP A 389 13.52 -25.22 -14.68
C ASP A 389 14.12 -23.94 -15.28
N CYS A 390 14.74 -23.09 -14.44
CA CYS A 390 15.33 -21.82 -14.85
C CYS A 390 16.73 -21.98 -15.44
N ASP A 391 17.15 -21.00 -16.25
CA ASP A 391 18.53 -20.87 -16.73
C ASP A 391 19.53 -20.56 -15.59
N SER A 392 20.80 -20.86 -15.81
CA SER A 392 21.86 -20.77 -14.77
C SER A 392 22.01 -19.35 -14.18
N GLY A 393 21.87 -19.24 -12.86
CA GLY A 393 21.93 -17.97 -12.11
C GLY A 393 20.56 -17.39 -11.73
N LEU A 394 19.49 -17.95 -12.30
CA LEU A 394 18.11 -17.66 -11.91
C LEU A 394 17.64 -18.64 -10.83
N SER A 395 16.54 -18.29 -10.15
CA SER A 395 15.83 -19.16 -9.21
C SER A 395 14.33 -19.04 -9.38
N CYS A 396 13.64 -20.18 -9.34
CA CYS A 396 12.18 -20.21 -9.30
C CYS A 396 11.68 -19.65 -7.97
N THR A 397 11.11 -18.46 -7.99
CA THR A 397 10.62 -17.73 -6.82
C THR A 397 9.18 -17.30 -7.10
N GLU A 398 8.25 -17.68 -6.21
CA GLU A 398 6.80 -17.43 -6.39
C GLU A 398 6.21 -18.00 -7.71
N GLY A 399 6.89 -18.99 -8.31
CA GLY A 399 6.51 -19.58 -9.60
C GLY A 399 7.04 -18.82 -10.83
N VAL A 400 7.99 -17.88 -10.66
CA VAL A 400 8.65 -17.14 -11.73
C VAL A 400 10.18 -17.24 -11.60
N CYS A 401 10.90 -17.44 -12.70
CA CYS A 401 12.36 -17.39 -12.71
C CYS A 401 12.84 -15.93 -12.52
N ARG A 402 13.54 -15.66 -11.42
CA ARG A 402 14.13 -14.35 -11.07
C ARG A 402 15.65 -14.48 -10.87
N THR A 403 16.43 -13.46 -11.20
CA THR A 403 17.88 -13.40 -10.99
C THR A 403 18.21 -13.35 -9.49
N LEU A 404 19.05 -14.29 -9.04
CA LEU A 404 19.63 -14.28 -7.70
C LEU A 404 20.81 -13.32 -7.61
N CYS A 405 21.08 -12.82 -6.42
CA CYS A 405 22.24 -11.98 -6.15
C CYS A 405 22.92 -12.24 -4.80
N ASP A 406 24.20 -11.90 -4.76
CA ASP A 406 25.04 -11.97 -3.59
C ASP A 406 24.90 -10.67 -2.76
N LEU A 407 24.49 -10.78 -1.49
CA LEU A 407 24.31 -9.63 -0.56
C LEU A 407 25.63 -9.11 0.04
N ALA A 408 26.77 -9.70 -0.30
CA ALA A 408 28.09 -9.19 0.10
C ALA A 408 28.46 -7.94 -0.74
N PRO A 409 29.59 -7.23 -0.46
CA PRO A 409 29.76 -5.86 -0.94
C PRO A 409 29.84 -5.76 -2.47
N ALA A 410 29.06 -4.81 -3.02
CA ALA A 410 28.76 -4.68 -4.45
C ALA A 410 29.99 -4.69 -5.38
N GLY A 411 29.84 -5.37 -6.52
CA GLY A 411 30.85 -5.49 -7.58
C GLY A 411 31.51 -6.88 -7.71
N GLY A 412 31.02 -7.90 -6.99
CA GLY A 412 31.40 -9.29 -7.18
C GLY A 412 30.62 -10.01 -8.30
N GLU A 413 30.96 -11.28 -8.53
CA GLU A 413 30.09 -12.22 -9.25
C GLU A 413 28.81 -12.42 -8.40
N GLY A 414 27.63 -12.43 -9.04
CA GLY A 414 26.35 -12.35 -8.33
C GLY A 414 25.90 -10.92 -7.96
N ALA A 415 26.60 -9.86 -8.38
CA ALA A 415 26.04 -8.51 -8.31
C ALA A 415 24.92 -8.31 -9.36
N CYS A 416 23.88 -7.57 -9.01
CA CYS A 416 22.79 -7.23 -9.93
C CYS A 416 23.21 -6.34 -11.10
N ALA A 417 22.37 -6.31 -12.13
CA ALA A 417 22.48 -5.33 -13.22
C ALA A 417 22.37 -3.89 -12.69
N ALA A 418 22.90 -2.93 -13.45
CA ALA A 418 22.69 -1.51 -13.16
C ALA A 418 21.19 -1.19 -13.17
N GLY A 419 20.73 -0.37 -12.22
CA GLY A 419 19.30 -0.08 -12.01
C GLY A 419 18.55 -1.08 -11.12
N HIS A 420 19.20 -2.16 -10.65
CA HIS A 420 18.62 -3.12 -9.69
C HIS A 420 19.33 -3.07 -8.33
N SER A 421 18.63 -3.45 -7.25
CA SER A 421 19.21 -3.71 -5.93
C SER A 421 19.06 -5.18 -5.57
N CYS A 422 19.95 -5.65 -4.70
CA CYS A 422 19.87 -7.00 -4.15
C CYS A 422 19.01 -6.96 -2.87
N LEU A 423 17.76 -7.41 -2.94
CA LEU A 423 16.82 -7.42 -1.80
C LEU A 423 16.77 -8.81 -1.15
N PRO A 424 16.87 -8.93 0.19
CA PRO A 424 17.07 -10.20 0.86
C PRO A 424 15.85 -11.12 0.81
N LEU A 425 16.02 -12.27 0.15
CA LEU A 425 14.94 -13.20 -0.22
C LEU A 425 14.14 -13.76 0.98
N PHE A 426 14.76 -13.88 2.16
CA PHE A 426 14.11 -14.29 3.41
C PHE A 426 14.60 -13.47 4.62
N GLY A 427 14.61 -12.14 4.50
CA GLY A 427 14.90 -11.22 5.62
C GLY A 427 16.39 -11.01 5.92
N PRO A 428 16.73 -10.16 6.91
CA PRO A 428 18.04 -9.48 7.00
C PRO A 428 19.26 -10.38 7.29
N ASN A 429 19.07 -11.69 7.50
CA ASN A 429 20.16 -12.63 7.83
C ASN A 429 20.51 -13.60 6.68
N VAL A 430 19.77 -13.63 5.57
CA VAL A 430 20.19 -14.45 4.41
C VAL A 430 21.40 -13.83 3.70
N SER A 431 22.19 -14.68 3.04
CA SER A 431 23.33 -14.24 2.23
C SER A 431 23.00 -14.01 0.75
N VAL A 432 21.75 -14.26 0.33
CA VAL A 432 21.27 -14.14 -1.06
C VAL A 432 20.03 -13.28 -1.12
N GLY A 433 19.92 -12.48 -2.17
CA GLY A 433 18.73 -11.73 -2.52
C GLY A 433 18.19 -12.02 -3.92
N LEU A 434 17.16 -11.26 -4.29
CA LEU A 434 16.67 -11.09 -5.66
C LEU A 434 17.19 -9.78 -6.23
N CYS A 435 17.42 -9.73 -7.54
CA CYS A 435 17.65 -8.48 -8.26
C CYS A 435 16.33 -7.78 -8.60
N GLU A 436 15.72 -7.14 -7.62
CA GLU A 436 14.54 -6.30 -7.85
C GLU A 436 14.99 -4.93 -8.42
N LEU A 437 14.13 -4.26 -9.20
CA LEU A 437 14.48 -2.94 -9.71
C LEU A 437 14.64 -1.95 -8.55
N ASN A 438 15.49 -0.96 -8.72
CA ASN A 438 15.54 0.20 -7.83
C ASN A 438 14.29 1.04 -8.06
N GLU A 439 13.21 0.66 -7.38
CA GLU A 439 11.98 1.42 -7.30
C GLU A 439 12.28 2.84 -6.82
N CYS A 440 11.83 3.81 -7.59
CA CYS A 440 12.08 5.21 -7.33
C CYS A 440 10.78 6.00 -7.52
N ALA A 441 10.57 7.00 -6.66
CA ALA A 441 9.45 7.92 -6.84
C ALA A 441 9.78 8.88 -7.99
N PRO A 442 9.02 8.90 -9.11
CA PRO A 442 9.42 9.61 -10.35
C PRO A 442 9.66 11.11 -10.18
N MET A 443 8.99 11.73 -9.21
CA MET A 443 9.06 13.17 -8.96
C MET A 443 9.90 13.56 -7.73
N ALA A 444 10.38 12.61 -6.92
CA ALA A 444 11.16 12.96 -5.73
C ALA A 444 12.62 13.25 -6.10
N ALA A 445 13.19 14.27 -5.45
CA ALA A 445 14.57 14.65 -5.70
C ALA A 445 15.55 13.64 -5.08
N ASN A 446 16.48 13.12 -5.88
CA ASN A 446 17.45 12.09 -5.50
C ASN A 446 16.85 10.70 -5.19
N SER A 447 15.72 10.33 -5.81
CA SER A 447 15.22 8.94 -5.76
C SER A 447 16.21 7.92 -6.33
N CYS A 448 17.11 8.38 -7.20
CA CYS A 448 18.13 7.55 -7.84
C CYS A 448 19.56 8.03 -7.52
N PRO A 449 20.56 7.14 -7.64
CA PRO A 449 21.99 7.48 -7.58
C PRO A 449 22.40 8.63 -8.52
N SER A 450 23.50 9.31 -8.17
CA SER A 450 24.04 10.43 -8.96
C SER A 450 24.48 10.00 -10.36
N GLY A 451 23.75 10.44 -11.40
CA GLY A 451 23.96 10.04 -12.79
C GLY A 451 22.95 9.00 -13.30
N GLU A 452 21.97 8.65 -12.46
CA GLU A 452 20.78 7.91 -12.83
C GLU A 452 19.54 8.82 -12.66
N MET A 453 18.53 8.60 -13.48
CA MET A 453 17.21 9.25 -13.41
C MET A 453 16.13 8.21 -13.12
N CYS A 454 15.02 8.67 -12.58
CA CYS A 454 13.86 7.82 -12.35
C CYS A 454 12.99 7.79 -13.61
N GLU A 455 13.23 6.80 -14.48
CA GLU A 455 12.44 6.55 -15.69
C GLU A 455 11.19 5.75 -15.31
N LEU A 456 10.03 6.12 -15.86
CA LEU A 456 8.75 5.50 -15.45
C LEU A 456 8.70 4.02 -15.85
N ILE A 457 7.98 3.22 -15.06
CA ILE A 457 7.60 1.85 -15.40
C ILE A 457 6.12 1.63 -15.08
N ASP A 458 5.40 1.00 -16.01
CA ASP A 458 4.01 0.62 -15.84
C ASP A 458 3.95 -0.68 -15.02
N VAL A 459 3.59 -0.57 -13.73
CA VAL A 459 3.55 -1.72 -12.81
C VAL A 459 2.10 -2.05 -12.48
N PHE A 460 1.64 -3.19 -12.99
CA PHE A 460 0.34 -3.77 -12.68
C PHE A 460 0.37 -4.39 -11.28
N ILE A 461 -0.28 -3.74 -10.33
CA ILE A 461 -0.50 -4.27 -8.97
C ILE A 461 -1.83 -5.03 -8.99
N GLY A 462 -1.78 -6.25 -9.53
CA GLY A 462 -2.94 -7.10 -9.73
C GLY A 462 -3.67 -6.85 -11.05
N GLU A 463 -4.93 -7.27 -11.13
CA GLU A 463 -5.68 -7.34 -12.40
C GLU A 463 -6.32 -6.01 -12.85
N GLN A 464 -6.39 -4.98 -11.98
CA GLN A 464 -7.17 -3.75 -12.26
C GLN A 464 -6.53 -2.42 -11.83
N GLU A 465 -5.42 -2.42 -11.10
CA GLU A 465 -4.72 -1.19 -10.68
C GLU A 465 -3.30 -1.20 -11.24
N SER A 466 -3.01 -0.33 -12.21
CA SER A 466 -1.64 0.03 -12.56
C SER A 466 -1.20 1.21 -11.70
N MET A 467 0.00 1.16 -11.14
CA MET A 467 0.65 2.34 -10.56
C MET A 467 1.90 2.69 -11.36
N LEU A 468 2.10 3.98 -11.58
CA LEU A 468 3.31 4.51 -12.20
C LEU A 468 4.42 4.58 -11.17
N MET A 469 5.12 3.46 -10.99
CA MET A 469 6.42 3.45 -10.32
C MET A 469 7.50 3.96 -11.29
N GLY A 470 8.72 4.14 -10.78
CA GLY A 470 9.88 4.38 -11.62
C GLY A 470 11.00 3.39 -11.33
N ALA A 471 11.89 3.24 -12.31
CA ALA A 471 13.14 2.52 -12.25
C ALA A 471 14.32 3.48 -12.38
N CYS A 472 15.37 3.27 -11.59
CA CYS A 472 16.61 4.02 -11.78
C CYS A 472 17.37 3.52 -13.01
N VAL A 473 17.51 4.38 -14.02
CA VAL A 473 18.26 4.12 -15.26
C VAL A 473 19.33 5.20 -15.46
N PRO A 474 20.40 4.96 -16.24
CA PRO A 474 21.40 5.99 -16.53
C PRO A 474 20.77 7.25 -17.13
N GLU A 475 21.17 8.44 -16.64
CA GLU A 475 20.66 9.71 -17.15
C GLU A 475 21.07 9.91 -18.62
N GLY A 476 20.09 10.21 -19.47
CA GLY A 476 20.29 10.50 -20.87
C GLY A 476 20.81 11.90 -21.16
N SER A 477 20.72 12.30 -22.42
CA SER A 477 21.23 13.61 -22.87
C SER A 477 20.31 14.37 -23.83
N ALA A 478 19.21 13.75 -24.27
CA ALA A 478 18.21 14.40 -25.11
C ALA A 478 17.37 15.39 -24.28
N GLY A 479 17.28 16.64 -24.76
CA GLY A 479 16.47 17.69 -24.18
C GLY A 479 15.01 17.66 -24.64
N VAL A 480 14.19 18.58 -24.11
CA VAL A 480 12.76 18.70 -24.48
C VAL A 480 12.61 18.87 -26.01
N GLY A 481 11.77 18.01 -26.60
CA GLY A 481 11.52 17.96 -28.05
C GLY A 481 12.57 17.20 -28.87
N GLU A 482 13.68 16.74 -28.28
CA GLU A 482 14.64 15.87 -28.97
C GLU A 482 14.15 14.41 -29.00
N PRO A 483 14.51 13.63 -30.05
CA PRO A 483 13.94 12.31 -30.26
C PRO A 483 14.55 11.23 -29.35
N CYS A 484 13.71 10.27 -28.93
CA CYS A 484 14.07 9.15 -28.06
C CYS A 484 13.52 7.82 -28.61
N ALA A 485 14.12 6.69 -28.26
CA ALA A 485 13.76 5.37 -28.76
C ALA A 485 12.51 4.79 -28.07
N GLY A 486 12.32 5.07 -26.78
CA GLY A 486 11.20 4.53 -26.01
C GLY A 486 11.06 5.07 -24.60
N TRP A 487 9.87 4.83 -24.05
CA TRP A 487 9.53 5.03 -22.64
C TRP A 487 10.59 4.49 -21.67
N ALA A 488 11.17 3.32 -21.99
CA ALA A 488 12.28 2.70 -21.27
C ALA A 488 13.54 2.69 -22.16
N SER A 489 14.25 3.82 -22.24
CA SER A 489 15.45 3.94 -23.10
C SER A 489 16.62 4.69 -22.47
N GLY A 490 16.42 5.50 -21.43
CA GLY A 490 17.45 6.38 -20.87
C GLY A 490 18.00 7.40 -21.88
N ASP A 491 17.28 7.71 -22.97
CA ASP A 491 17.72 8.71 -23.96
C ASP A 491 17.59 10.15 -23.43
N CYS A 492 16.55 10.41 -22.63
CA CYS A 492 16.17 11.73 -22.12
C CYS A 492 16.98 12.17 -20.90
N ALA A 493 17.18 13.48 -20.71
CA ALA A 493 17.78 14.03 -19.50
C ALA A 493 16.85 13.92 -18.26
N SER A 494 17.40 14.07 -17.05
CA SER A 494 16.63 13.90 -15.81
C SER A 494 15.45 14.89 -15.70
N GLY A 495 14.30 14.39 -15.20
CA GLY A 495 13.04 15.12 -15.14
C GLY A 495 12.27 15.17 -16.46
N LEU A 496 12.72 14.45 -17.50
CA LEU A 496 12.03 14.32 -18.78
C LEU A 496 11.55 12.88 -19.01
N LEU A 497 10.43 12.72 -19.71
CA LEU A 497 9.83 11.43 -20.10
C LEU A 497 9.80 11.28 -21.64
N CYS A 498 9.95 10.06 -22.15
CA CYS A 498 9.88 9.77 -23.60
C CYS A 498 8.45 9.41 -24.05
N MET A 499 7.75 10.34 -24.70
CA MET A 499 6.37 10.16 -25.18
C MET A 499 6.27 10.16 -26.70
N SER A 500 5.37 9.34 -27.24
CA SER A 500 4.95 9.39 -28.66
C SER A 500 3.99 10.54 -28.90
N ASP A 501 4.19 11.30 -29.97
CA ASP A 501 3.18 12.20 -30.52
C ASP A 501 2.14 11.45 -31.40
N SER A 502 1.16 12.18 -31.95
CA SER A 502 0.10 11.62 -32.79
C SER A 502 0.59 10.97 -34.10
N ASP A 503 1.84 11.21 -34.51
CA ASP A 503 2.46 10.59 -35.68
C ASP A 503 3.30 9.35 -35.31
N ASN A 504 3.26 8.91 -34.03
CA ASN A 504 4.19 7.96 -33.42
C ASN A 504 5.68 8.40 -33.44
N ARG A 505 5.94 9.72 -33.52
CA ARG A 505 7.30 10.27 -33.32
C ARG A 505 7.52 10.44 -31.83
N LYS A 506 8.52 9.76 -31.28
CA LYS A 506 8.87 9.83 -29.86
C LYS A 506 9.83 10.98 -29.58
N SER A 507 9.55 11.77 -28.56
CA SER A 507 10.42 12.84 -28.07
C SER A 507 10.37 12.98 -26.55
N CYS A 508 11.37 13.64 -25.98
CA CYS A 508 11.42 13.93 -24.55
C CYS A 508 10.52 15.13 -24.18
N TRP A 509 9.74 15.02 -23.10
CA TRP A 509 8.85 16.05 -22.55
C TRP A 509 9.12 16.23 -21.06
N SER A 510 8.90 17.43 -20.49
CA SER A 510 9.11 17.64 -19.04
C SER A 510 8.02 16.97 -18.21
N MET A 511 8.42 16.22 -17.18
CA MET A 511 7.51 15.64 -16.17
C MET A 511 6.98 16.71 -15.22
N CYS A 512 5.77 16.48 -14.67
CA CYS A 512 5.12 17.37 -13.72
C CYS A 512 4.07 16.64 -12.87
N ASP A 513 3.67 17.24 -11.73
CA ASP A 513 2.53 16.78 -10.93
C ASP A 513 1.29 17.55 -11.43
N PRO A 514 0.22 16.88 -11.91
CA PRO A 514 -1.02 17.55 -12.36
C PRO A 514 -1.68 18.43 -11.29
N ARG A 515 -1.37 18.19 -10.00
CA ARG A 515 -1.94 18.88 -8.83
C ARG A 515 -1.11 20.08 -8.38
N ASP A 516 0.17 20.18 -8.77
CA ASP A 516 1.00 21.37 -8.52
C ASP A 516 1.09 22.24 -9.78
N PRO A 517 0.35 23.38 -9.84
CA PRO A 517 0.36 24.28 -10.99
C PRO A 517 1.70 25.03 -11.18
N THR A 518 2.68 24.85 -10.29
CA THR A 518 4.04 25.38 -10.42
C THR A 518 5.05 24.38 -11.00
N SER A 519 4.64 23.13 -11.26
CA SER A 519 5.48 22.10 -11.87
C SER A 519 6.00 22.46 -13.27
N CYS A 520 5.28 23.31 -14.01
CA CYS A 520 5.58 23.68 -15.39
C CYS A 520 6.00 25.15 -15.52
N ALA A 521 6.59 25.52 -16.67
CA ALA A 521 6.87 26.92 -16.96
C ALA A 521 5.57 27.74 -17.04
N SER A 522 5.62 29.06 -16.79
CA SER A 522 4.44 29.92 -16.70
C SER A 522 3.65 30.15 -18.01
N SER A 523 4.04 29.46 -19.10
CA SER A 523 3.33 29.39 -20.39
C SER A 523 2.95 27.95 -20.75
N GLN A 524 2.94 27.06 -19.76
CA GLN A 524 2.65 25.64 -19.89
C GLN A 524 1.70 25.20 -18.77
N LYS A 525 0.92 24.14 -19.01
CA LYS A 525 0.17 23.42 -17.97
C LYS A 525 0.67 21.98 -17.92
N CYS A 526 0.56 21.37 -16.74
CA CYS A 526 0.71 19.94 -16.60
C CYS A 526 -0.56 19.22 -17.09
N PHE A 527 -0.42 18.33 -18.06
CA PHE A 527 -1.49 17.46 -18.54
C PHE A 527 -1.25 16.04 -18.00
N PRO A 528 -2.22 15.41 -17.31
CA PRO A 528 -2.05 14.06 -16.76
C PRO A 528 -1.75 13.02 -17.84
N MET A 529 -1.06 11.95 -17.46
CA MET A 529 -0.81 10.79 -18.32
C MET A 529 -1.73 9.63 -17.98
N ALA A 530 -2.45 9.13 -18.99
CA ALA A 530 -3.50 8.12 -18.83
C ALA A 530 -4.50 8.52 -17.73
N ASP A 531 -5.11 7.54 -17.07
CA ASP A 531 -6.10 7.75 -16.00
C ASP A 531 -5.46 8.15 -14.65
N THR A 532 -4.16 8.51 -14.65
CA THR A 532 -3.40 8.82 -13.42
C THR A 532 -3.33 10.32 -13.15
N ASN A 533 -3.68 10.72 -11.92
CA ASN A 533 -3.65 12.12 -11.48
C ASN A 533 -2.32 12.51 -10.78
N ASP A 534 -1.36 11.58 -10.70
CA ASP A 534 -0.09 11.76 -10.02
C ASP A 534 1.03 12.29 -10.92
N ILE A 535 0.99 11.98 -12.23
CA ILE A 535 2.08 12.27 -13.15
C ILE A 535 1.52 12.78 -14.48
N GLY A 536 2.10 13.87 -14.97
CA GLY A 536 1.77 14.50 -16.23
C GLY A 536 2.99 14.96 -17.02
N TYR A 537 2.71 15.58 -18.16
CA TYR A 537 3.70 16.24 -19.02
C TYR A 537 3.38 17.74 -19.18
N CYS A 538 4.41 18.59 -19.18
CA CYS A 538 4.26 20.01 -19.45
C CYS A 538 4.10 20.26 -20.94
N ASN A 539 2.98 20.86 -21.35
CA ASN A 539 2.73 21.28 -22.73
C ASN A 539 2.41 22.79 -22.79
N GLU A 540 2.72 23.44 -23.91
CA GLU A 540 2.42 24.87 -24.11
C GLU A 540 0.91 25.09 -24.13
N VAL A 541 0.44 26.01 -23.28
CA VAL A 541 -0.96 26.43 -23.25
C VAL A 541 -1.17 27.74 -23.99
N CYS A 542 -2.38 27.86 -24.54
CA CYS A 542 -2.86 29.01 -25.27
C CYS A 542 -4.27 29.38 -24.78
N THR A 543 -4.65 30.65 -24.90
CA THR A 543 -6.04 31.07 -24.73
C THR A 543 -6.84 30.65 -25.97
N PRO A 544 -7.89 29.82 -25.84
CA PRO A 544 -8.71 29.42 -26.99
C PRO A 544 -9.36 30.62 -27.66
N TYR A 545 -9.65 30.49 -28.97
CA TYR A 545 -10.27 31.52 -29.82
C TYR A 545 -9.51 32.85 -29.99
N SER A 546 -8.47 33.14 -29.20
CA SER A 546 -7.63 34.36 -29.27
C SER A 546 -6.80 34.48 -30.56
N GLY A 547 -6.49 33.34 -31.20
CA GLY A 547 -5.92 33.24 -32.54
C GLY A 547 -4.39 33.38 -32.65
N ASP A 548 -3.75 34.22 -31.85
CA ASP A 548 -2.34 34.64 -32.05
C ASP A 548 -1.30 33.93 -31.15
N GLU A 549 -1.72 33.08 -30.20
CA GLU A 549 -0.82 32.48 -29.20
C GLU A 549 -0.08 31.22 -29.66
N CYS A 550 -0.58 30.52 -30.68
CA CYS A 550 0.00 29.27 -31.16
C CYS A 550 0.97 29.46 -32.36
N PRO A 551 2.03 28.63 -32.49
CA PRO A 551 2.96 28.68 -33.62
C PRO A 551 2.27 28.59 -35.00
N ALA A 552 2.83 29.29 -36.00
CA ALA A 552 2.24 29.34 -37.34
C ALA A 552 2.09 27.95 -37.99
N GLY A 553 0.84 27.54 -38.28
CA GLY A 553 0.49 26.18 -38.72
C GLY A 553 -0.03 25.26 -37.62
N THR A 554 -0.28 25.81 -36.43
CA THR A 554 -1.01 25.17 -35.32
C THR A 554 -2.22 26.03 -34.92
N GLN A 555 -3.16 25.47 -34.17
CA GLN A 555 -4.34 26.16 -33.63
C GLN A 555 -4.55 25.78 -32.16
N CYS A 556 -5.09 26.71 -31.38
CA CYS A 556 -5.49 26.45 -30.00
C CYS A 556 -6.81 25.67 -29.98
N ILE A 557 -6.80 24.43 -29.46
CA ILE A 557 -8.02 23.67 -29.14
C ILE A 557 -8.25 23.78 -27.64
N PRO A 558 -9.45 24.17 -27.15
CA PRO A 558 -9.73 24.26 -25.73
C PRO A 558 -9.55 22.91 -25.04
N ASP A 559 -9.27 22.96 -23.74
CA ASP A 559 -9.40 21.80 -22.88
C ASP A 559 -10.86 21.35 -22.78
N PHE A 560 -11.08 20.04 -22.62
CA PHE A 560 -12.41 19.44 -22.59
C PHE A 560 -13.27 19.95 -21.43
N GLU A 561 -12.65 20.20 -20.26
CA GLU A 561 -13.34 20.64 -19.05
C GLU A 561 -13.20 22.15 -18.80
N ASP A 562 -12.03 22.73 -19.10
CA ASP A 562 -11.72 24.14 -18.77
C ASP A 562 -11.42 25.01 -19.99
N ARG A 563 -12.45 25.72 -20.46
CA ARG A 563 -12.38 26.73 -21.54
C ARG A 563 -11.33 27.84 -21.37
N SER A 564 -10.75 28.02 -20.17
CA SER A 564 -9.83 29.15 -19.90
C SER A 564 -8.45 28.98 -20.54
N PHE A 565 -8.09 27.76 -20.92
CA PHE A 565 -6.89 27.44 -21.68
C PHE A 565 -7.17 26.35 -22.72
N GLY A 566 -6.17 26.09 -23.56
CA GLY A 566 -6.17 25.02 -24.54
C GLY A 566 -4.75 24.64 -24.94
N THR A 567 -4.63 23.73 -25.90
CA THR A 567 -3.38 23.17 -26.39
C THR A 567 -3.19 23.47 -27.88
N CYS A 568 -1.97 23.83 -28.28
CA CYS A 568 -1.64 24.12 -29.67
C CYS A 568 -1.44 22.83 -30.51
N PHE A 569 -2.43 22.47 -31.34
CA PHE A 569 -2.36 21.32 -32.25
C PHE A 569 -2.03 21.73 -33.68
N VAL A 570 -1.21 20.94 -34.39
CA VAL A 570 -0.90 21.15 -35.81
C VAL A 570 -2.17 21.14 -36.66
N THR A 571 -2.36 22.16 -37.50
CA THR A 571 -3.49 22.25 -38.44
C THR A 571 -3.18 21.49 -39.72
N GLY A 572 -4.12 20.70 -40.19
CA GLY A 572 -4.04 19.98 -41.45
C GLY A 572 -4.62 20.77 -42.64
N SER A 573 -4.87 20.05 -43.73
CA SER A 573 -5.28 20.64 -45.01
C SER A 573 -6.77 20.51 -45.33
N LYS A 574 -7.55 19.77 -44.54
CA LYS A 574 -8.98 19.54 -44.78
C LYS A 574 -9.84 20.76 -44.47
N THR A 575 -10.77 21.05 -45.36
CA THR A 575 -11.71 22.18 -45.29
C THR A 575 -12.99 21.82 -44.55
N LEU A 576 -13.81 22.82 -44.24
CA LEU A 576 -15.14 22.66 -43.64
C LEU A 576 -15.99 21.64 -44.43
N GLY A 577 -16.43 20.57 -43.76
CA GLY A 577 -17.20 19.47 -44.35
C GLY A 577 -16.39 18.31 -44.94
N ASP A 578 -15.06 18.38 -45.00
CA ASP A 578 -14.22 17.23 -45.37
C ASP A 578 -14.21 16.18 -44.25
N ALA A 579 -14.41 14.91 -44.60
CA ALA A 579 -14.38 13.80 -43.64
C ALA A 579 -12.99 13.61 -42.99
N CYS A 580 -12.94 13.44 -41.67
CA CYS A 580 -11.73 13.43 -40.85
C CYS A 580 -11.76 12.34 -39.77
N THR A 581 -10.60 12.03 -39.19
CA THR A 581 -10.44 11.07 -38.08
C THR A 581 -9.60 11.62 -36.93
N GLY A 582 -9.47 12.96 -36.84
CA GLY A 582 -8.68 13.67 -35.85
C GLY A 582 -8.50 15.14 -36.24
N THR A 583 -8.52 16.03 -35.25
CA THR A 583 -8.50 17.50 -35.45
C THR A 583 -7.25 18.00 -36.18
N THR A 584 -6.12 17.31 -36.04
CA THR A 584 -4.87 17.62 -36.75
C THR A 584 -4.95 17.47 -38.28
N GLN A 585 -6.05 16.95 -38.81
CA GLN A 585 -6.30 16.86 -40.26
C GLN A 585 -7.00 18.13 -40.81
N CYS A 586 -7.63 18.93 -39.95
CA CYS A 586 -8.47 20.07 -40.31
C CYS A 586 -7.69 21.39 -40.32
N GLN A 587 -8.10 22.35 -41.16
CA GLN A 587 -7.51 23.69 -41.23
C GLN A 587 -7.76 24.51 -39.94
N ALA A 588 -7.00 25.59 -39.76
CA ALA A 588 -7.13 26.51 -38.64
C ALA A 588 -8.57 27.04 -38.47
N GLY A 589 -9.08 27.00 -37.23
CA GLY A 589 -10.47 27.31 -36.88
C GLY A 589 -11.44 26.13 -37.00
N LEU A 590 -10.95 24.92 -37.33
CA LEU A 590 -11.78 23.73 -37.51
C LEU A 590 -11.39 22.58 -36.57
N VAL A 591 -12.39 21.95 -35.96
CA VAL A 591 -12.29 20.74 -35.12
C VAL A 591 -12.82 19.53 -35.88
N CYS A 592 -12.42 18.31 -35.51
CA CYS A 592 -12.90 17.09 -36.18
C CYS A 592 -13.95 16.33 -35.35
N ALA A 593 -15.16 16.19 -35.91
CA ALA A 593 -16.21 15.31 -35.40
C ALA A 593 -16.72 14.37 -36.51
N GLY A 594 -15.80 13.58 -37.09
CA GLY A 594 -16.05 12.76 -38.29
C GLY A 594 -16.03 13.56 -39.60
N VAL A 595 -16.44 14.84 -39.56
CA VAL A 595 -16.11 15.88 -40.56
C VAL A 595 -15.42 17.06 -39.87
N CYS A 596 -14.69 17.87 -40.62
CA CYS A 596 -14.09 19.11 -40.12
C CYS A 596 -15.16 20.21 -39.98
N GLU A 597 -15.35 20.75 -38.78
CA GLU A 597 -16.44 21.66 -38.40
C GLU A 597 -15.89 22.95 -37.79
N ILE A 598 -16.61 24.08 -37.89
CA ILE A 598 -16.22 25.32 -37.21
C ILE A 598 -16.42 25.12 -35.71
N MET A 599 -15.32 25.21 -34.96
CA MET A 599 -15.31 25.14 -33.50
C MET A 599 -15.86 26.43 -32.89
N CYS A 600 -16.63 26.34 -31.81
CA CYS A 600 -17.19 27.49 -31.11
C CYS A 600 -17.07 27.37 -29.59
N ASP A 601 -17.10 28.51 -28.91
CA ASP A 601 -17.31 28.61 -27.46
C ASP A 601 -18.82 28.58 -27.18
N THR A 602 -19.23 27.71 -26.26
CA THR A 602 -20.62 27.52 -25.83
C THR A 602 -21.22 28.74 -25.14
N VAL A 603 -20.39 29.63 -24.58
CA VAL A 603 -20.84 30.86 -23.89
C VAL A 603 -20.51 32.15 -24.62
N ALA A 604 -19.81 32.10 -25.76
CA ALA A 604 -19.39 33.31 -26.46
C ALA A 604 -20.59 34.07 -27.06
N THR A 605 -20.66 35.37 -26.78
CA THR A 605 -21.72 36.25 -27.32
C THR A 605 -21.24 37.10 -28.50
N THR A 606 -19.93 37.05 -28.84
CA THR A 606 -19.37 37.79 -29.98
C THR A 606 -18.44 36.91 -30.84
N LEU A 607 -18.39 37.21 -32.14
CA LEU A 607 -17.57 36.48 -33.12
C LEU A 607 -16.06 36.55 -32.84
N ALA A 608 -15.62 37.48 -31.99
CA ALA A 608 -14.22 37.62 -31.60
C ALA A 608 -13.80 36.66 -30.46
N GLU A 609 -14.79 36.03 -29.81
CA GLU A 609 -14.62 35.12 -28.66
C GLU A 609 -14.92 33.67 -29.03
N GLY A 610 -15.12 33.37 -30.33
CA GLY A 610 -15.49 32.02 -30.80
C GLY A 610 -17.00 31.80 -30.99
N ALA A 611 -17.84 32.84 -30.93
CA ALA A 611 -19.27 32.69 -31.24
C ALA A 611 -19.51 32.39 -32.73
N CYS A 612 -20.60 31.68 -33.01
CA CYS A 612 -20.97 31.29 -34.37
C CYS A 612 -21.45 32.46 -35.25
N VAL A 613 -21.20 32.34 -36.56
CA VAL A 613 -21.65 33.33 -37.54
C VAL A 613 -23.17 33.33 -37.68
N SER A 614 -23.77 34.51 -37.88
CA SER A 614 -25.22 34.71 -38.01
C SER A 614 -25.89 33.66 -38.93
N GLY A 615 -26.87 32.93 -38.38
CA GLY A 615 -27.49 31.76 -39.04
C GLY A 615 -26.95 30.42 -38.55
N PHE A 616 -26.07 30.41 -37.54
CA PHE A 616 -25.55 29.23 -36.85
C PHE A 616 -25.54 29.49 -35.34
N GLU A 617 -25.88 28.46 -34.56
CA GLU A 617 -25.78 28.43 -33.10
C GLU A 617 -24.63 27.52 -32.68
N CYS A 618 -24.10 27.73 -31.47
CA CYS A 618 -23.10 26.81 -30.91
C CYS A 618 -23.82 25.62 -30.24
N ALA A 619 -23.50 24.41 -30.69
CA ALA A 619 -23.94 23.17 -30.07
C ALA A 619 -22.73 22.47 -29.48
N ALA A 620 -22.68 22.32 -28.15
CA ALA A 620 -21.63 21.57 -27.46
C ALA A 620 -21.56 20.12 -27.97
N TYR A 621 -20.39 19.50 -27.82
CA TYR A 621 -20.28 18.05 -28.00
C TYR A 621 -20.69 17.33 -26.71
N ASP A 622 -21.75 16.53 -26.77
CA ASP A 622 -22.13 15.61 -25.69
C ASP A 622 -21.14 14.40 -25.67
N THR A 623 -20.46 14.14 -24.55
CA THR A 623 -19.73 12.87 -24.26
C THR A 623 -20.49 12.02 -23.23
N GLU A 624 -19.94 10.85 -22.86
CA GLU A 624 -20.52 10.02 -21.79
C GLU A 624 -20.38 10.67 -20.39
N ASP A 625 -19.35 11.52 -20.21
CA ASP A 625 -19.06 12.24 -18.95
C ASP A 625 -19.78 13.60 -18.85
N GLY A 626 -20.17 14.20 -19.98
CA GLY A 626 -20.95 15.45 -20.01
C GLY A 626 -20.79 16.27 -21.30
N PRO A 627 -21.33 17.49 -21.37
CA PRO A 627 -21.02 18.43 -22.44
C PRO A 627 -19.58 18.92 -22.33
N LEU A 628 -18.84 18.92 -23.45
CA LEU A 628 -17.54 19.59 -23.53
C LEU A 628 -17.68 21.11 -23.34
N SER A 629 -16.60 21.75 -22.89
CA SER A 629 -16.50 23.21 -22.77
C SER A 629 -16.78 23.96 -24.08
N PHE A 630 -16.59 23.29 -25.22
CA PHE A 630 -16.73 23.80 -26.58
C PHE A 630 -17.66 22.97 -27.47
N GLY A 631 -18.02 23.54 -28.62
CA GLY A 631 -18.96 22.91 -29.56
C GLY A 631 -18.61 23.13 -31.04
N ALA A 632 -19.60 22.79 -31.88
CA ALA A 632 -19.62 23.06 -33.31
C ALA A 632 -20.68 24.09 -33.68
N CYS A 633 -20.39 24.95 -34.66
CA CYS A 633 -21.41 25.81 -35.26
C CYS A 633 -22.36 24.99 -36.14
N ARG A 634 -23.58 24.77 -35.63
CA ARG A 634 -24.69 24.09 -36.31
C ARG A 634 -25.63 25.13 -36.92
N PRO A 635 -26.29 24.87 -38.07
CA PRO A 635 -27.27 25.81 -38.62
C PRO A 635 -28.37 26.13 -37.60
N SER A 636 -28.66 27.41 -37.39
CA SER A 636 -29.72 27.88 -36.49
C SER A 636 -31.09 27.53 -37.07
N CYS A 637 -32.01 27.06 -36.25
CA CYS A 637 -33.34 26.63 -36.68
C CYS A 637 -34.44 27.16 -35.76
N ILE A 638 -35.66 26.65 -35.92
CA ILE A 638 -36.77 26.89 -34.98
C ILE A 638 -37.38 25.52 -34.70
N ALA A 639 -37.32 25.04 -33.45
CA ALA A 639 -37.82 23.71 -33.11
C ALA A 639 -39.32 23.63 -33.43
N GLY A 640 -39.78 22.51 -33.99
CA GLY A 640 -41.16 22.38 -34.51
C GLY A 640 -41.41 23.03 -35.88
N ASP A 641 -40.45 23.73 -36.48
CA ASP A 641 -40.47 24.05 -37.91
C ASP A 641 -39.46 23.16 -38.67
N PRO A 642 -39.88 21.94 -39.12
CA PRO A 642 -39.01 21.03 -39.87
C PRO A 642 -38.61 21.56 -41.26
N SER A 643 -39.06 22.75 -41.68
CA SER A 643 -38.57 23.41 -42.90
C SER A 643 -37.31 24.27 -42.68
N THR A 644 -36.89 24.46 -41.43
CA THR A 644 -35.68 25.22 -41.08
C THR A 644 -34.37 24.41 -41.19
N CYS A 645 -34.45 23.07 -41.10
CA CYS A 645 -33.30 22.17 -41.29
C CYS A 645 -33.30 21.50 -42.68
N SER A 646 -32.12 21.05 -43.11
CA SER A 646 -31.94 20.25 -44.33
C SER A 646 -32.48 18.83 -44.19
N GLU A 647 -32.82 18.18 -45.31
CA GLU A 647 -33.25 16.77 -45.34
C GLU A 647 -32.22 15.87 -44.64
N GLY A 648 -32.66 15.09 -43.64
CA GLY A 648 -31.79 14.29 -42.76
C GLY A 648 -31.43 14.95 -41.41
N PHE A 649 -31.80 16.22 -41.20
CA PHE A 649 -31.51 16.97 -39.99
C PHE A 649 -32.79 17.33 -39.23
N VAL A 650 -32.67 17.44 -37.91
CA VAL A 650 -33.75 17.74 -36.95
C VAL A 650 -33.35 18.96 -36.13
N CYS A 651 -34.30 19.83 -35.82
CA CYS A 651 -34.03 20.99 -34.95
C CYS A 651 -34.11 20.59 -33.47
N ARG A 652 -32.96 20.55 -32.78
CA ARG A 652 -32.85 20.25 -31.33
C ARG A 652 -32.85 21.60 -30.57
N PRO A 653 -33.79 21.83 -29.64
CA PRO A 653 -33.80 23.05 -28.82
C PRO A 653 -32.70 23.01 -27.75
N PRO A 654 -32.26 24.16 -27.19
CA PRO A 654 -31.17 24.21 -26.23
C PRO A 654 -31.52 23.52 -24.90
N GLU A 655 -32.80 23.46 -24.51
CA GLU A 655 -33.26 22.68 -23.36
C GLU A 655 -33.06 21.16 -23.54
N MET A 656 -32.67 20.70 -24.74
CA MET A 656 -32.32 19.30 -25.04
C MET A 656 -30.83 19.06 -25.37
N SER A 657 -30.00 20.10 -25.48
CA SER A 657 -28.56 20.00 -25.73
C SER A 657 -27.80 20.74 -24.64
N ALA A 658 -27.07 20.02 -23.78
CA ALA A 658 -26.36 20.64 -22.68
C ALA A 658 -25.31 21.64 -23.22
N GLY A 659 -25.34 22.89 -22.76
CA GLY A 659 -24.42 23.95 -23.21
C GLY A 659 -24.74 24.58 -24.58
N ALA A 660 -25.88 24.30 -25.22
CA ALA A 660 -26.25 24.97 -26.47
C ALA A 660 -26.83 26.38 -26.25
N SER A 661 -26.51 27.33 -27.15
CA SER A 661 -26.98 28.72 -27.08
C SER A 661 -28.39 28.96 -27.64
N GLY A 662 -28.89 28.06 -28.49
CA GLY A 662 -30.18 28.20 -29.18
C GLY A 662 -30.59 26.97 -30.00
N ASP A 663 -31.75 27.06 -30.67
CA ASP A 663 -32.31 26.02 -31.54
C ASP A 663 -31.36 25.71 -32.72
N HIS A 664 -30.88 24.45 -32.83
CA HIS A 664 -29.88 24.07 -33.84
C HIS A 664 -30.16 22.74 -34.57
N CYS A 665 -29.78 22.66 -35.84
CA CYS A 665 -29.93 21.45 -36.66
C CYS A 665 -28.89 20.39 -36.31
N VAL A 666 -29.33 19.24 -35.82
CA VAL A 666 -28.52 18.02 -35.62
C VAL A 666 -28.81 16.99 -36.71
N GLU A 667 -27.81 16.23 -37.16
CA GLU A 667 -28.03 15.10 -38.06
C GLU A 667 -28.61 13.93 -37.25
N MET A 668 -29.85 13.52 -37.55
CA MET A 668 -30.53 12.46 -36.79
C MET A 668 -31.58 11.75 -37.62
N THR A 669 -31.50 10.42 -37.68
CA THR A 669 -32.60 9.59 -38.20
C THR A 669 -33.61 9.34 -37.08
N LEU A 670 -34.74 10.04 -37.11
CA LEU A 670 -35.82 9.83 -36.14
C LEU A 670 -36.39 8.41 -36.25
N PRO A 671 -36.41 7.60 -35.17
CA PRO A 671 -37.01 6.27 -35.16
C PRO A 671 -38.53 6.34 -35.39
N THR A 672 -39.04 5.46 -36.24
CA THR A 672 -40.48 5.34 -36.55
C THR A 672 -41.27 4.55 -35.51
N ALA A 673 -40.59 3.99 -34.50
CA ALA A 673 -41.18 3.32 -33.34
C ALA A 673 -40.25 3.51 -32.14
N CYS A 674 -40.83 3.78 -30.97
CA CYS A 674 -40.05 4.06 -29.76
C CYS A 674 -39.48 2.78 -29.13
N THR A 675 -38.15 2.65 -29.15
CA THR A 675 -37.41 1.52 -28.56
C THR A 675 -36.54 1.91 -27.37
N THR A 676 -36.26 3.21 -27.21
CA THR A 676 -35.31 3.76 -26.22
C THR A 676 -35.96 4.97 -25.58
N GLN A 677 -35.95 5.06 -24.25
CA GLN A 677 -36.55 6.19 -23.54
C GLN A 677 -35.77 7.48 -23.83
N TRP A 678 -36.47 8.61 -23.91
CA TRP A 678 -35.96 9.95 -24.24
C TRP A 678 -35.32 10.11 -25.64
N ALA A 679 -35.31 9.07 -26.47
CA ALA A 679 -34.97 9.24 -27.89
C ALA A 679 -35.99 10.16 -28.58
N LEU A 680 -35.51 11.15 -29.35
CA LEU A 680 -36.35 11.99 -30.19
C LEU A 680 -37.12 11.14 -31.21
N CYS A 681 -38.33 11.59 -31.58
CA CYS A 681 -39.23 10.89 -32.49
C CYS A 681 -40.17 11.89 -33.21
N GLY A 682 -41.07 11.38 -34.05
CA GLY A 682 -42.09 12.19 -34.71
C GLY A 682 -41.51 13.15 -35.76
N ASP A 683 -41.64 14.45 -35.53
CA ASP A 683 -41.11 15.54 -36.35
C ASP A 683 -39.89 16.24 -35.74
N GLY A 684 -39.47 15.84 -34.53
CA GLY A 684 -38.35 16.43 -33.80
C GLY A 684 -38.72 17.22 -32.55
N LEU A 685 -40.01 17.53 -32.31
CA LEU A 685 -40.48 18.07 -31.02
C LEU A 685 -41.21 17.01 -30.18
N ALA A 686 -40.96 15.72 -30.41
CA ALA A 686 -41.48 14.64 -29.59
C ALA A 686 -40.37 13.71 -29.12
N ALA A 687 -40.54 13.07 -27.97
CA ALA A 687 -39.61 12.06 -27.47
C ALA A 687 -40.34 10.79 -26.99
N CYS A 688 -39.60 9.69 -26.94
CA CYS A 688 -40.10 8.39 -26.54
C CYS A 688 -40.20 8.27 -25.01
N ALA A 689 -41.41 8.27 -24.46
CA ALA A 689 -41.67 8.19 -23.02
C ALA A 689 -42.69 7.12 -22.66
N ASP A 690 -42.52 6.47 -21.51
CA ASP A 690 -43.55 5.63 -20.89
C ASP A 690 -44.42 6.53 -20.00
N GLN A 691 -45.63 6.86 -20.47
CA GLN A 691 -46.58 7.69 -19.71
C GLN A 691 -47.36 6.91 -18.64
N ASP A 692 -47.43 5.58 -18.76
CA ASP A 692 -48.33 4.71 -17.99
C ASP A 692 -47.59 3.88 -16.92
N GLY A 693 -46.24 3.85 -16.95
CA GLY A 693 -45.41 2.97 -16.15
C GLY A 693 -45.49 1.50 -16.58
N ASN A 694 -45.85 1.24 -17.84
CA ASN A 694 -46.16 -0.09 -18.38
C ASN A 694 -45.03 -0.68 -19.25
N ASN A 695 -43.91 0.03 -19.41
CA ASN A 695 -42.76 -0.24 -20.29
C ASN A 695 -43.07 -0.22 -21.80
N VAL A 696 -44.17 0.41 -22.21
CA VAL A 696 -44.47 0.77 -23.60
C VAL A 696 -44.12 2.24 -23.79
N LEU A 697 -43.06 2.49 -24.56
CA LEU A 697 -42.68 3.85 -24.94
C LEU A 697 -43.59 4.34 -26.06
N GLU A 698 -44.26 5.46 -25.83
CA GLU A 698 -45.01 6.19 -26.87
C GLU A 698 -44.25 7.46 -27.26
N CYS A 699 -44.49 7.97 -28.48
CA CYS A 699 -43.89 9.21 -28.95
C CYS A 699 -44.77 10.37 -28.48
N VAL A 700 -44.27 11.18 -27.54
CA VAL A 700 -45.05 12.22 -26.85
C VAL A 700 -44.49 13.60 -27.16
N ASP A 701 -45.37 14.56 -27.45
CA ASP A 701 -44.97 15.95 -27.70
C ASP A 701 -44.22 16.52 -26.48
N LEU A 702 -43.08 17.15 -26.75
CA LEU A 702 -42.32 17.95 -25.81
C LEU A 702 -42.81 19.40 -25.86
N CYS A 703 -42.61 20.11 -24.76
CA CYS A 703 -43.00 21.52 -24.64
C CYS A 703 -41.92 22.32 -23.90
N LEU A 704 -41.70 23.55 -24.35
CA LEU A 704 -40.57 24.38 -23.90
C LEU A 704 -41.05 25.61 -23.12
N GLU A 705 -40.49 25.82 -21.92
CA GLU A 705 -40.84 26.97 -21.06
C GLU A 705 -40.52 28.32 -21.72
N SER A 706 -39.53 28.33 -22.62
CA SER A 706 -39.20 29.46 -23.49
C SER A 706 -40.33 29.87 -24.46
N ARG A 707 -41.34 29.00 -24.65
CA ARG A 707 -42.45 29.17 -25.60
C ARG A 707 -43.83 29.29 -24.94
N GLY A 708 -44.00 28.77 -23.73
CA GLY A 708 -45.24 28.88 -22.99
C GLY A 708 -45.11 28.51 -21.51
N PRO A 709 -46.15 28.79 -20.71
CA PRO A 709 -46.12 28.50 -19.28
C PRO A 709 -46.33 27.01 -19.01
N MET A 710 -45.38 26.42 -18.30
CA MET A 710 -45.48 25.10 -17.68
C MET A 710 -46.75 24.97 -16.81
N LEU A 711 -47.25 23.73 -16.68
CA LEU A 711 -48.45 23.35 -15.92
C LEU A 711 -49.75 24.04 -16.36
N GLN A 712 -49.85 24.45 -17.63
CA GLN A 712 -51.08 24.99 -18.22
C GLN A 712 -51.59 24.15 -19.40
N VAL A 713 -52.92 24.13 -19.55
CA VAL A 713 -53.63 23.49 -20.66
C VAL A 713 -53.46 24.33 -21.93
N GLY A 714 -53.16 23.67 -23.05
CA GLY A 714 -53.09 24.34 -24.36
C GLY A 714 -51.78 25.08 -24.60
N HIS A 715 -50.65 24.48 -24.16
CA HIS A 715 -49.31 24.96 -24.48
C HIS A 715 -49.08 25.01 -26.00
N PRO A 716 -48.35 26.00 -26.55
CA PRO A 716 -48.20 26.16 -28.01
C PRO A 716 -47.59 24.94 -28.74
N ASP A 717 -46.65 24.24 -28.11
CA ASP A 717 -46.00 23.05 -28.70
C ASP A 717 -46.85 21.76 -28.60
N CYS A 718 -47.91 21.71 -27.77
CA CYS A 718 -48.74 20.51 -27.63
C CYS A 718 -49.74 20.37 -28.79
N SER A 719 -49.66 19.29 -29.57
CA SER A 719 -50.56 19.03 -30.71
C SER A 719 -52.03 18.90 -30.29
N ASN A 720 -52.29 18.36 -29.09
CA ASN A 720 -53.60 18.40 -28.46
C ASN A 720 -53.69 19.58 -27.48
N VAL A 721 -54.47 20.59 -27.85
CA VAL A 721 -54.76 21.80 -27.05
C VAL A 721 -55.47 21.55 -25.70
N ASN A 722 -55.79 20.29 -25.37
CA ASN A 722 -56.36 19.90 -24.08
C ASN A 722 -55.30 19.32 -23.11
N ASN A 723 -54.11 18.97 -23.61
CA ASN A 723 -53.00 18.47 -22.78
C ASN A 723 -52.39 19.62 -21.95
N ILE A 724 -51.82 19.26 -20.82
CA ILE A 724 -51.03 20.11 -19.93
C ILE A 724 -49.55 19.88 -20.26
N CYS A 725 -48.78 20.96 -20.39
CA CYS A 725 -47.32 20.83 -20.41
C CYS A 725 -46.81 20.54 -18.99
N VAL A 726 -46.36 19.31 -18.74
CA VAL A 726 -45.84 18.87 -17.44
C VAL A 726 -44.31 18.95 -17.44
N PRO A 727 -43.67 19.65 -16.48
CA PRO A 727 -42.21 19.71 -16.39
C PRO A 727 -41.56 18.33 -16.31
N SER A 728 -40.45 18.17 -17.02
CA SER A 728 -39.56 17.01 -16.90
C SER A 728 -38.54 17.20 -15.77
N VAL A 729 -37.58 16.27 -15.66
CA VAL A 729 -36.40 16.46 -14.78
C VAL A 729 -35.38 17.44 -15.36
N THR A 730 -35.46 17.75 -16.66
CA THR A 730 -34.59 18.70 -17.35
C THR A 730 -35.21 20.11 -17.28
N PRO A 731 -34.50 21.12 -16.72
CA PRO A 731 -35.02 22.49 -16.62
C PRO A 731 -35.45 23.07 -17.97
N GLY A 732 -36.57 23.80 -17.99
CA GLY A 732 -37.15 24.39 -19.20
C GLY A 732 -37.87 23.41 -20.15
N LEU A 733 -37.67 22.10 -19.99
CA LEU A 733 -38.28 21.06 -20.83
C LEU A 733 -39.43 20.36 -20.09
N GLY A 734 -40.54 20.13 -20.81
CA GLY A 734 -41.70 19.37 -20.34
C GLY A 734 -42.25 18.43 -21.42
N TYR A 735 -43.28 17.68 -21.06
CA TYR A 735 -44.02 16.76 -21.94
C TYR A 735 -45.54 17.03 -21.86
N CYS A 736 -46.23 16.84 -22.99
CA CYS A 736 -47.66 17.14 -23.12
C CYS A 736 -48.54 15.96 -22.65
N TYR A 737 -49.26 16.13 -21.55
CA TYR A 737 -50.14 15.13 -20.93
C TYR A 737 -51.60 15.56 -20.86
#